data_AF-A0A6I2UEW6-F1
#
_entry.id   AF-A0A6I2UEW6-F1
#
_cell.length_a   1.000
_cell.length_b   1.000
_cell.length_c   1.000
_cell.angle_alpha   90.00
_cell.angle_beta   90.00
_cell.angle_gamma   90.00
#
_symmetry.space_group_name_H-M   'P 1'
#
loop_
_entity.id
_entity.type
_entity.pdbx_description
1 polymer ?
#
loop_
_entity_poly.entity_id
_entity_poly.type
_entity_poly.pdbx_seq_one_letter_code
_entity_poly.pdbx_strand_id
1 'polypeptide(L)'
;MKRWISLILTAALCTSMCCIYAEDAVLGTSDEAQSIVLQEDSSQTTEVGSVSVPKDESEQEDLPADSSGQEISPEEPDPSSVFAEEEEQLNQDFVTAEPSLPEEGIQTQEPVFPERTAEELDTDMTSVNPADLTTESPDGSLSVQFELNESGQLFYTVFKAGNLVLEPSQMGITANHADFTSGLAVQSTQLTSCDETYSLPQGKKSQYRNHYNQREIVLEKDGRICKIYFRMYDDGIAFRYELLGEGAVLIQSETSQFNLPDSTGGWAFDWRNDYEGLYTYRSPSEFSSANFAMPVLASIDNNRYWMLLTEGNVYNSNGSYCASHLDGSAGEVMKVAFAPEQTSAISTIYPVQTPYRVAIITDNLNDLANSVLMTNLNPPTTMSDTSWIKTGKSAWSWWSEERSPQWFERQRDYVDFAAENGWDFVTVDAGWDDSWVEQLCTEAADKNVSVVIWTDVDAIDTQQEVDEKLTRWASWGVAGIKVDFMMNDSQMRMATYQLIAEKAGELHMLVNFHGSTKPSGEIRTWPHVTTSEAVRGSEHYKWGEYSTAYQNSTLPFTRNVIGPMDFTPTVISNSNLNTTHAHQLALSVIFESGMQHLADSIDSYEAWKGKNFLNKVPASWDELRVLDAFPGDYAVIARRKGNEWYLGAITSAARTITIDCDFLGAGYTAYIYKDSDDPTMMATDVQAVDSSSVLMLDLASTGGCAILFTNENFLQELQDDASYVYYEAESSQNSLTGQASVVQDGNCFGEKKVGNLGGSASSSVTFENVTAASAGSYEVKLYYASGDQRNISLWVNNGEERVLELPATGSYHTLRCQRFYVELDAGVNQLRFGGTSYAPDVDRIAVRAAEPQYYTKMEAEDGIITSPAYAQNSSGFSGEKKVSYVGYAGEVTLNNVHVEQSGTYLLRVYYATGDNRTLMISANGGAPVRAICFDSGSFNSVEYKEVLISLNAGENSLRFFNSDGYAPDLDYFEIAASPIA
;
A
#
# COMPACT_ATOMS: atom_id res chain seq x y z
N MET A 1 -22.77 -22.96 3.49
CA MET A 1 -22.56 -24.40 3.84
C MET A 1 -21.65 -25.11 2.84
N LYS A 2 -22.05 -26.03 1.94
CA LYS A 2 -21.06 -26.83 1.17
C LYS A 2 -20.10 -26.05 0.24
N ARG A 3 -20.42 -24.82 -0.19
CA ARG A 3 -19.45 -23.91 -0.86
C ARG A 3 -18.50 -23.17 0.09
N TRP A 4 -18.85 -23.01 1.37
CA TRP A 4 -18.06 -22.23 2.34
C TRP A 4 -16.74 -22.92 2.72
N ILE A 5 -16.77 -24.25 2.85
CA ILE A 5 -15.57 -25.04 3.19
C ILE A 5 -14.50 -24.94 2.07
N SER A 6 -14.91 -24.72 0.81
CA SER A 6 -14.01 -24.75 -0.33
C SER A 6 -13.25 -23.44 -0.59
N LEU A 7 -13.71 -22.28 -0.07
CA LEU A 7 -12.95 -21.03 -0.19
C LEU A 7 -11.93 -20.90 0.95
N ILE A 8 -12.35 -21.22 2.19
CA ILE A 8 -11.48 -21.18 3.38
C ILE A 8 -10.26 -22.09 3.20
N LEU A 9 -10.44 -23.28 2.59
CA LEU A 9 -9.33 -24.18 2.28
C LEU A 9 -8.33 -23.59 1.27
N THR A 10 -8.79 -22.88 0.22
CA THR A 10 -7.87 -22.31 -0.77
C THR A 10 -7.05 -21.16 -0.19
N ALA A 11 -7.67 -20.27 0.58
CA ALA A 11 -6.97 -19.17 1.25
C ALA A 11 -5.92 -19.69 2.25
N ALA A 12 -6.30 -20.64 3.12
CA ALA A 12 -5.41 -21.19 4.14
C ALA A 12 -4.28 -22.08 3.59
N LEU A 13 -4.49 -22.74 2.43
CA LEU A 13 -3.44 -23.57 1.81
C LEU A 13 -2.31 -22.73 1.20
N CYS A 14 -2.61 -21.55 0.65
CA CYS A 14 -1.57 -20.62 0.18
C CYS A 14 -0.67 -20.14 1.33
N THR A 15 -1.24 -19.87 2.52
CA THR A 15 -0.45 -19.49 3.71
C THR A 15 0.34 -20.65 4.32
N SER A 16 -0.05 -21.90 4.06
CA SER A 16 0.49 -23.09 4.77
C SER A 16 1.49 -23.92 3.95
N MET A 17 1.56 -23.77 2.63
CA MET A 17 2.39 -24.66 1.77
C MET A 17 3.77 -24.12 1.38
N CYS A 18 4.14 -22.88 1.77
CA CYS A 18 5.52 -22.40 1.64
C CYS A 18 6.44 -22.75 2.84
N CYS A 19 5.92 -23.42 3.88
CA CYS A 19 6.64 -23.67 5.13
C CYS A 19 6.87 -25.16 5.45
N ILE A 20 7.22 -25.99 4.45
CA ILE A 20 7.99 -27.24 4.62
C ILE A 20 8.88 -27.43 3.37
N TYR A 21 10.22 -27.40 3.58
CA TYR A 21 11.36 -27.82 2.73
C TYR A 21 12.47 -26.75 2.56
N ALA A 22 13.31 -26.53 3.59
CA ALA A 22 14.63 -25.88 3.45
C ALA A 22 15.60 -26.05 4.66
N GLU A 23 15.64 -27.20 5.32
CA GLU A 23 16.70 -27.52 6.31
C GLU A 23 17.28 -28.92 6.08
N ASP A 24 18.34 -29.03 5.26
CA ASP A 24 19.64 -29.55 5.69
C ASP A 24 20.71 -29.47 4.57
N ALA A 25 22.00 -29.34 4.96
CA ALA A 25 23.19 -29.22 4.10
C ALA A 25 23.27 -27.96 3.18
N VAL A 26 24.44 -27.43 2.81
CA VAL A 26 25.82 -27.97 2.81
C VAL A 26 26.82 -27.05 3.52
N LEU A 27 27.74 -27.63 4.30
CA LEU A 27 28.93 -26.94 4.82
C LEU A 27 30.05 -26.86 3.76
N GLY A 28 30.42 -25.65 3.33
CA GLY A 28 31.58 -25.40 2.49
C GLY A 28 32.83 -25.08 3.30
N THR A 29 33.58 -26.10 3.77
CA THR A 29 34.85 -25.90 4.50
C THR A 29 36.04 -25.66 3.57
N SER A 30 36.89 -24.69 3.90
CA SER A 30 38.20 -24.48 3.27
C SER A 30 39.14 -25.66 3.53
N ASP A 31 39.82 -26.13 2.48
CA ASP A 31 40.74 -27.27 2.56
C ASP A 31 42.20 -26.80 2.58
N GLU A 32 42.94 -27.04 3.68
CA GLU A 32 44.40 -27.19 3.62
C GLU A 32 44.93 -28.12 4.74
N ALA A 33 45.84 -29.02 4.37
CA ALA A 33 46.02 -30.30 5.08
C ALA A 33 47.05 -30.31 6.22
N GLN A 34 46.83 -31.16 7.24
CA GLN A 34 47.90 -32.04 7.75
C GLN A 34 47.45 -33.26 8.60
N SER A 35 47.60 -34.44 7.98
CA SER A 35 47.88 -35.80 8.51
C SER A 35 48.17 -36.05 10.02
N ILE A 36 47.67 -37.17 10.59
CA ILE A 36 48.42 -38.33 11.19
C ILE A 36 47.55 -39.28 12.08
N VAL A 37 47.41 -40.54 11.64
CA VAL A 37 47.51 -41.85 12.38
C VAL A 37 46.67 -42.17 13.66
N LEU A 38 45.76 -43.17 13.49
CA LEU A 38 45.35 -44.31 14.36
C LEU A 38 45.21 -44.18 15.90
N GLN A 39 44.07 -44.66 16.46
CA GLN A 39 43.99 -46.03 17.03
C GLN A 39 42.56 -46.51 17.41
N GLU A 40 42.48 -47.79 17.81
CA GLU A 40 41.36 -48.59 18.35
C GLU A 40 40.73 -47.99 19.66
N ASP A 41 39.63 -48.46 20.26
CA ASP A 41 39.10 -49.84 20.40
C ASP A 41 37.56 -49.88 20.65
N SER A 42 37.03 -50.95 21.29
CA SER A 42 35.74 -51.56 20.96
C SER A 42 34.66 -51.67 22.07
N SER A 43 33.45 -52.06 21.64
CA SER A 43 32.32 -52.62 22.43
C SER A 43 31.51 -51.61 23.29
N GLN A 44 30.22 -51.83 23.64
CA GLN A 44 29.41 -53.05 23.77
C GLN A 44 27.93 -52.88 23.30
N THR A 45 27.18 -53.98 23.24
CA THR A 45 25.71 -54.02 23.10
C THR A 45 25.05 -54.67 24.32
N THR A 46 23.84 -54.23 24.67
CA THR A 46 22.91 -54.94 25.59
C THR A 46 21.45 -54.59 25.29
N GLU A 47 20.55 -55.55 25.47
CA GLU A 47 19.10 -55.43 25.21
C GLU A 47 18.28 -55.10 26.47
N VAL A 48 16.95 -54.94 26.27
CA VAL A 48 15.82 -55.56 27.02
C VAL A 48 14.77 -54.53 27.48
N GLY A 49 13.49 -54.77 27.13
CA GLY A 49 12.34 -54.17 27.83
C GLY A 49 11.03 -54.13 27.03
N SER A 50 10.19 -55.17 27.14
CA SER A 50 8.87 -55.23 26.47
C SER A 50 7.69 -55.38 27.45
N VAL A 51 6.60 -54.66 27.18
CA VAL A 51 5.25 -54.83 27.78
C VAL A 51 4.20 -54.51 26.69
N SER A 52 2.96 -55.00 26.82
CA SER A 52 2.04 -55.24 25.69
C SER A 52 0.54 -55.02 25.97
N VAL A 53 -0.21 -54.49 24.96
CA VAL A 53 -1.60 -54.91 24.57
C VAL A 53 -2.74 -54.60 25.58
N PRO A 54 -4.06 -54.47 25.21
CA PRO A 54 -4.82 -54.64 23.94
C PRO A 54 -5.50 -53.33 23.42
N LYS A 55 -6.29 -53.24 22.33
CA LYS A 55 -6.87 -54.13 21.28
C LYS A 55 -8.32 -54.69 21.45
N ASP A 56 -9.23 -54.22 20.58
CA ASP A 56 -10.53 -54.79 20.11
C ASP A 56 -10.78 -54.17 18.69
N GLU A 57 -11.43 -54.66 17.62
CA GLU A 57 -12.30 -55.83 17.27
C GLU A 57 -13.80 -55.71 17.65
N SER A 58 -14.80 -55.88 16.77
CA SER A 58 -14.94 -56.20 15.30
C SER A 58 -15.84 -55.12 14.60
N GLU A 59 -16.64 -55.23 13.52
CA GLU A 59 -17.15 -56.18 12.48
C GLU A 59 -17.75 -55.26 11.34
N GLN A 60 -17.85 -55.46 10.00
CA GLN A 60 -17.85 -56.55 8.99
C GLN A 60 -19.26 -56.80 8.34
N GLU A 61 -19.31 -57.35 7.10
CA GLU A 61 -20.49 -57.69 6.23
C GLU A 61 -21.17 -56.52 5.44
N ASP A 62 -21.65 -56.62 4.17
CA ASP A 62 -21.51 -57.64 3.11
C ASP A 62 -21.74 -57.10 1.64
N LEU A 63 -21.68 -57.97 0.62
CA LEU A 63 -21.65 -57.82 -0.86
C LEU A 63 -23.08 -57.71 -1.54
N PRO A 64 -23.33 -57.75 -2.90
CA PRO A 64 -22.45 -58.00 -4.08
C PRO A 64 -22.73 -57.17 -5.40
N ALA A 65 -22.09 -57.62 -6.51
CA ALA A 65 -22.03 -57.14 -7.92
C ALA A 65 -23.38 -57.10 -8.72
N ASP A 66 -23.50 -56.79 -10.03
CA ASP A 66 -22.62 -56.84 -11.24
C ASP A 66 -23.22 -55.88 -12.36
N SER A 67 -22.76 -55.64 -13.61
CA SER A 67 -21.88 -56.33 -14.60
C SER A 67 -21.28 -55.39 -15.69
N SER A 68 -20.21 -55.85 -16.37
CA SER A 68 -19.70 -55.48 -17.73
C SER A 68 -19.04 -54.09 -17.96
N GLY A 69 -17.94 -53.97 -18.75
CA GLY A 69 -17.08 -55.03 -19.30
C GLY A 69 -15.96 -54.58 -20.29
N GLN A 70 -14.84 -55.34 -20.26
CA GLN A 70 -13.66 -55.36 -21.16
C GLN A 70 -12.62 -54.22 -21.14
N GLU A 71 -11.36 -54.63 -21.30
CA GLU A 71 -10.12 -53.85 -21.12
C GLU A 71 -9.63 -53.14 -22.39
N ILE A 72 -8.97 -51.99 -22.24
CA ILE A 72 -7.80 -51.57 -23.03
C ILE A 72 -6.81 -50.87 -22.06
N SER A 73 -5.51 -51.11 -22.21
CA SER A 73 -4.42 -50.44 -21.47
C SER A 73 -3.66 -49.48 -22.40
N PRO A 74 -3.13 -48.35 -21.89
CA PRO A 74 -1.71 -48.31 -21.57
C PRO A 74 -1.36 -47.64 -20.22
N GLU A 75 -0.11 -47.78 -19.80
CA GLU A 75 0.48 -47.22 -18.58
C GLU A 75 0.99 -45.77 -18.79
N GLU A 76 0.88 -44.92 -17.77
CA GLU A 76 1.57 -43.61 -17.70
C GLU A 76 2.81 -43.72 -16.78
N PRO A 77 3.97 -43.12 -17.14
CA PRO A 77 5.17 -43.14 -16.31
C PRO A 77 5.32 -41.92 -15.37
N ASP A 78 5.87 -42.19 -14.19
CA ASP A 78 6.23 -41.24 -13.12
C ASP A 78 7.41 -40.32 -13.52
N PRO A 79 7.29 -38.98 -13.39
CA PRO A 79 8.32 -38.02 -13.78
C PRO A 79 9.34 -37.74 -12.65
N SER A 80 10.29 -38.65 -12.41
CA SER A 80 11.34 -38.45 -11.39
C SER A 80 12.75 -38.92 -11.83
N SER A 81 13.35 -38.26 -12.84
CA SER A 81 14.81 -38.31 -13.10
C SER A 81 15.27 -37.22 -14.09
N VAL A 82 16.60 -37.08 -14.24
CA VAL A 82 17.33 -36.17 -15.18
C VAL A 82 17.40 -34.70 -14.76
N PHE A 83 18.13 -34.44 -13.67
CA PHE A 83 18.88 -33.19 -13.45
C PHE A 83 20.30 -33.55 -12.96
N ALA A 84 21.26 -33.65 -13.88
CA ALA A 84 22.71 -33.76 -13.61
C ALA A 84 23.53 -33.82 -14.92
N GLU A 85 23.75 -32.68 -15.59
CA GLU A 85 24.91 -32.36 -16.47
C GLU A 85 24.76 -30.91 -16.98
N GLU A 86 25.83 -30.32 -17.52
CA GLU A 86 25.90 -28.96 -18.09
C GLU A 86 25.82 -27.73 -17.13
N GLU A 87 26.51 -27.79 -15.97
CA GLU A 87 26.86 -26.57 -15.19
C GLU A 87 28.39 -26.43 -14.97
N GLU A 88 29.20 -26.64 -16.01
CA GLU A 88 30.67 -26.40 -15.95
C GLU A 88 31.28 -25.89 -17.29
N GLN A 89 30.67 -24.87 -17.93
CA GLN A 89 31.32 -24.22 -19.09
C GLN A 89 31.00 -22.73 -19.34
N LEU A 90 30.50 -21.98 -18.35
CA LEU A 90 30.17 -20.54 -18.49
C LEU A 90 30.74 -19.67 -17.34
N ASN A 91 32.07 -19.67 -17.14
CA ASN A 91 32.72 -18.67 -16.29
C ASN A 91 34.25 -18.47 -16.51
N GLN A 92 34.67 -18.23 -17.76
CA GLN A 92 35.95 -17.57 -18.07
C GLN A 92 35.78 -16.56 -19.22
N ASP A 93 36.75 -15.64 -19.37
CA ASP A 93 36.90 -14.64 -20.43
C ASP A 93 35.85 -13.51 -20.53
N PHE A 94 35.80 -12.64 -19.50
CA PHE A 94 35.20 -11.30 -19.61
C PHE A 94 36.05 -10.17 -18.97
N VAL A 95 37.32 -10.01 -19.41
CA VAL A 95 38.08 -8.76 -19.20
C VAL A 95 38.97 -8.44 -20.43
N THR A 96 39.09 -7.15 -20.76
CA THR A 96 39.99 -6.53 -21.76
C THR A 96 39.71 -6.75 -23.26
N ALA A 97 38.93 -5.82 -23.85
CA ALA A 97 39.13 -5.35 -25.22
C ALA A 97 38.55 -3.93 -25.40
N GLU A 98 39.35 -2.96 -25.88
CA GLU A 98 38.82 -1.70 -26.40
C GLU A 98 38.33 -1.90 -27.85
N PRO A 99 37.18 -1.33 -28.27
CA PRO A 99 36.70 -1.47 -29.64
C PRO A 99 37.44 -0.50 -30.58
N SER A 100 38.45 -1.00 -31.30
CA SER A 100 39.05 -0.28 -32.43
C SER A 100 38.13 -0.34 -33.67
N LEU A 101 37.76 0.82 -34.21
CA LEU A 101 36.95 0.93 -35.43
C LEU A 101 37.66 0.33 -36.67
N PRO A 102 36.98 -0.52 -37.46
CA PRO A 102 37.42 -0.87 -38.82
C PRO A 102 36.79 0.08 -39.86
N GLU A 103 37.61 0.80 -40.61
CA GLU A 103 37.19 1.42 -41.87
C GLU A 103 37.12 0.36 -42.99
N GLU A 104 35.92 -0.02 -43.44
CA GLU A 104 35.60 -0.12 -44.88
C GLU A 104 34.08 -0.27 -45.12
N GLY A 105 33.59 0.31 -46.22
CA GLY A 105 32.17 0.68 -46.33
C GLY A 105 31.19 -0.48 -46.62
N ILE A 106 30.18 -0.61 -45.77
CA ILE A 106 28.90 -1.28 -46.08
C ILE A 106 27.90 -0.19 -46.49
N GLN A 107 27.26 -0.33 -47.66
CA GLN A 107 26.14 0.54 -48.03
C GLN A 107 24.86 0.09 -47.33
N THR A 108 24.57 0.70 -46.18
CA THR A 108 23.23 0.67 -45.59
C THR A 108 22.29 1.51 -46.48
N GLN A 109 21.34 0.86 -47.15
CA GLN A 109 20.12 1.58 -47.53
C GLN A 109 19.30 1.79 -46.26
N GLU A 110 19.03 3.03 -45.91
CA GLU A 110 18.02 3.36 -44.90
C GLU A 110 16.65 2.86 -45.39
N PRO A 111 15.83 2.24 -44.51
CA PRO A 111 14.45 1.91 -44.86
C PRO A 111 13.65 3.21 -45.00
N VAL A 112 13.36 3.60 -46.24
CA VAL A 112 12.48 4.75 -46.52
C VAL A 112 11.04 4.33 -46.24
N PHE A 113 10.59 4.56 -45.02
CA PHE A 113 9.17 4.54 -44.67
C PHE A 113 8.48 5.76 -45.29
N PRO A 114 7.27 5.63 -45.85
CA PRO A 114 6.54 6.77 -46.40
C PRO A 114 5.94 7.63 -45.28
N GLU A 115 6.30 8.92 -45.25
CA GLU A 115 5.63 9.92 -44.41
C GLU A 115 4.18 10.11 -44.89
N ARG A 116 3.23 9.36 -44.32
CA ARG A 116 1.79 9.59 -44.55
C ARG A 116 1.36 10.88 -43.86
N THR A 117 1.24 11.95 -44.64
CA THR A 117 0.62 13.20 -44.22
C THR A 117 -0.90 13.15 -44.42
N ALA A 118 -1.64 14.07 -43.80
CA ALA A 118 -3.10 14.15 -43.89
C ALA A 118 -3.67 14.43 -45.31
N GLU A 119 -2.83 14.61 -46.34
CA GLU A 119 -3.26 14.82 -47.73
C GLU A 119 -3.46 13.50 -48.53
N GLU A 120 -3.13 12.31 -47.99
CA GLU A 120 -3.14 11.03 -48.73
C GLU A 120 -4.25 10.02 -48.34
N LEU A 121 -5.30 10.43 -47.61
CA LEU A 121 -6.47 9.57 -47.32
C LEU A 121 -7.54 9.68 -48.42
N ASP A 122 -8.03 8.54 -48.93
CA ASP A 122 -8.83 8.46 -50.16
C ASP A 122 -10.32 8.77 -49.93
N THR A 123 -10.80 9.91 -50.46
CA THR A 123 -12.15 10.42 -50.20
C THR A 123 -13.16 10.01 -51.29
N ASP A 124 -13.73 8.80 -51.21
CA ASP A 124 -15.00 8.50 -51.90
C ASP A 124 -16.19 8.58 -50.92
N MET A 125 -17.30 9.16 -51.38
CA MET A 125 -18.16 9.99 -50.53
C MET A 125 -19.58 9.45 -50.34
N THR A 126 -19.93 9.16 -49.08
CA THR A 126 -21.33 9.25 -48.63
C THR A 126 -21.74 10.72 -48.41
N SER A 127 -23.02 11.01 -48.16
CA SER A 127 -23.60 12.36 -48.31
C SER A 127 -23.31 13.37 -47.18
N VAL A 128 -22.15 13.26 -46.51
CA VAL A 128 -21.69 14.19 -45.47
C VAL A 128 -20.56 15.06 -46.05
N ASN A 129 -20.51 16.33 -45.66
CA ASN A 129 -19.44 17.25 -46.06
C ASN A 129 -18.13 16.87 -45.32
N PRO A 130 -16.95 16.76 -45.98
CA PRO A 130 -15.71 16.34 -45.32
C PRO A 130 -15.33 17.20 -44.09
N ALA A 131 -15.60 18.50 -44.13
CA ALA A 131 -15.34 19.40 -42.99
C ALA A 131 -16.28 19.18 -41.78
N ASP A 132 -17.35 18.39 -41.93
CA ASP A 132 -18.22 17.94 -40.84
C ASP A 132 -17.78 16.59 -40.23
N LEU A 133 -16.72 16.00 -40.78
CA LEU A 133 -16.04 14.77 -40.34
C LEU A 133 -14.60 14.99 -39.86
N THR A 134 -14.12 16.23 -39.76
CA THR A 134 -12.87 16.58 -39.06
C THR A 134 -13.14 17.43 -37.82
N THR A 135 -12.28 17.38 -36.80
CA THR A 135 -12.34 18.26 -35.61
C THR A 135 -10.95 18.47 -35.03
N GLU A 136 -10.66 19.69 -34.59
CA GLU A 136 -9.36 20.08 -34.00
C GLU A 136 -9.52 20.35 -32.50
N SER A 137 -8.42 20.23 -31.74
CA SER A 137 -8.31 20.79 -30.39
C SER A 137 -8.46 22.32 -30.41
N PRO A 138 -8.81 22.96 -29.29
CA PRO A 138 -8.87 24.42 -29.21
C PRO A 138 -7.58 25.17 -29.60
N ASP A 139 -6.40 24.58 -29.37
CA ASP A 139 -5.10 25.10 -29.81
C ASP A 139 -4.70 24.72 -31.25
N GLY A 140 -5.42 23.77 -31.87
CA GLY A 140 -5.13 23.23 -33.20
C GLY A 140 -3.93 22.26 -33.27
N SER A 141 -3.35 21.83 -32.15
CA SER A 141 -2.20 20.89 -32.16
C SER A 141 -2.60 19.42 -32.26
N LEU A 142 -3.85 19.06 -31.94
CA LEU A 142 -4.46 17.74 -32.20
C LEU A 142 -5.59 17.87 -33.23
N SER A 143 -5.68 16.91 -34.14
CA SER A 143 -6.84 16.78 -35.05
C SER A 143 -7.30 15.34 -35.17
N VAL A 144 -8.62 15.16 -35.35
CA VAL A 144 -9.27 13.88 -35.62
C VAL A 144 -10.02 13.94 -36.95
N GLN A 145 -9.94 12.85 -37.71
CA GLN A 145 -10.68 12.57 -38.93
C GLN A 145 -11.59 11.35 -38.70
N PHE A 146 -12.85 11.43 -39.13
CA PHE A 146 -13.85 10.37 -39.00
C PHE A 146 -14.22 9.80 -40.37
N GLU A 147 -14.24 8.48 -40.50
CA GLU A 147 -14.48 7.80 -41.79
C GLU A 147 -15.55 6.72 -41.65
N LEU A 148 -16.51 6.69 -42.58
CA LEU A 148 -17.56 5.68 -42.66
C LEU A 148 -17.33 4.84 -43.92
N ASN A 149 -16.91 3.58 -43.75
CA ASN A 149 -16.58 2.71 -44.88
C ASN A 149 -17.82 2.19 -45.64
N GLU A 150 -17.61 1.50 -46.77
CA GLU A 150 -18.70 0.92 -47.59
C GLU A 150 -19.64 -0.02 -46.80
N SER A 151 -19.13 -0.67 -45.75
CA SER A 151 -19.88 -1.56 -44.85
C SER A 151 -20.62 -0.80 -43.74
N GLY A 152 -20.59 0.52 -43.72
CA GLY A 152 -21.20 1.37 -42.69
C GLY A 152 -20.55 1.20 -41.31
N GLN A 153 -19.24 0.90 -41.25
CA GLN A 153 -18.45 0.89 -40.02
C GLN A 153 -17.79 2.27 -39.86
N LEU A 154 -17.84 2.84 -38.65
CA LEU A 154 -17.20 4.13 -38.36
C LEU A 154 -15.79 3.91 -37.79
N PHE A 155 -14.83 4.68 -38.30
CA PHE A 155 -13.46 4.76 -37.84
C PHE A 155 -13.11 6.19 -37.42
N TYR A 156 -12.05 6.34 -36.62
CA TYR A 156 -11.38 7.61 -36.38
C TYR A 156 -9.86 7.47 -36.50
N THR A 157 -9.20 8.54 -36.93
CA THR A 157 -7.76 8.65 -37.15
C THR A 157 -7.28 9.94 -36.48
N VAL A 158 -6.20 9.92 -35.71
CA VAL A 158 -5.75 11.08 -34.89
C VAL A 158 -4.33 11.50 -35.24
N PHE A 159 -4.12 12.81 -35.35
CA PHE A 159 -2.84 13.42 -35.67
C PHE A 159 -2.41 14.44 -34.60
N LYS A 160 -1.13 14.45 -34.22
CA LYS A 160 -0.49 15.51 -33.40
C LYS A 160 0.45 16.33 -34.29
N ALA A 161 0.21 17.64 -34.39
CA ALA A 161 0.91 18.55 -35.31
C ALA A 161 1.00 18.05 -36.77
N GLY A 162 -0.04 17.36 -37.25
CA GLY A 162 -0.11 16.77 -38.59
C GLY A 162 0.55 15.38 -38.75
N ASN A 163 1.16 14.84 -37.69
CA ASN A 163 1.81 13.52 -37.68
C ASN A 163 0.84 12.49 -37.10
N LEU A 164 0.75 11.32 -37.71
CA LEU A 164 -0.16 10.25 -37.30
C LEU A 164 0.21 9.67 -35.93
N VAL A 165 -0.75 9.61 -35.00
CA VAL A 165 -0.56 9.06 -33.64
C VAL A 165 -1.58 7.97 -33.28
N LEU A 166 -2.78 7.97 -33.87
CA LEU A 166 -3.66 6.80 -33.92
C LEU A 166 -4.03 6.53 -35.38
N GLU A 167 -3.69 5.33 -35.85
CA GLU A 167 -4.14 4.74 -37.10
C GLU A 167 -5.69 4.57 -37.11
N PRO A 168 -6.32 4.35 -38.27
CA PRO A 168 -7.76 4.14 -38.36
C PRO A 168 -8.27 3.10 -37.36
N SER A 169 -9.04 3.59 -36.38
CA SER A 169 -9.49 2.86 -35.20
C SER A 169 -11.01 2.73 -35.22
N GLN A 170 -11.57 1.52 -35.17
CA GLN A 170 -13.02 1.33 -35.25
C GLN A 170 -13.74 1.83 -33.99
N MET A 171 -14.93 2.39 -34.18
CA MET A 171 -15.94 2.60 -33.14
C MET A 171 -17.17 1.73 -33.37
N GLY A 172 -17.81 1.32 -32.28
CA GLY A 172 -19.06 0.54 -32.33
C GLY A 172 -19.44 -0.06 -30.98
N ILE A 173 -20.73 -0.27 -30.79
CA ILE A 173 -21.32 -0.82 -29.56
C ILE A 173 -22.49 -1.75 -29.90
N THR A 174 -22.60 -2.89 -29.23
CA THR A 174 -23.63 -3.90 -29.48
C THR A 174 -24.62 -3.95 -28.33
N ALA A 175 -25.90 -3.75 -28.63
CA ALA A 175 -26.99 -3.95 -27.68
C ALA A 175 -27.95 -5.05 -28.16
N ASN A 176 -28.66 -5.68 -27.23
CA ASN A 176 -29.65 -6.75 -27.48
C ASN A 176 -30.79 -6.39 -28.46
N HIS A 177 -30.90 -5.13 -28.86
CA HIS A 177 -31.90 -4.63 -29.81
C HIS A 177 -31.30 -4.00 -31.07
N ALA A 178 -29.99 -3.71 -31.11
CA ALA A 178 -29.27 -3.26 -32.29
C ALA A 178 -27.75 -3.38 -32.11
N ASP A 179 -27.08 -3.85 -33.16
CA ASP A 179 -25.63 -3.81 -33.34
C ASP A 179 -25.25 -2.50 -34.03
N PHE A 180 -24.51 -1.61 -33.37
CA PHE A 180 -24.02 -0.35 -33.93
C PHE A 180 -22.53 -0.42 -34.31
N THR A 181 -22.02 -1.57 -34.75
CA THR A 181 -20.62 -1.72 -35.23
C THR A 181 -20.48 -1.58 -36.76
N SER A 182 -21.57 -1.76 -37.50
CA SER A 182 -21.61 -1.82 -38.97
C SER A 182 -22.99 -1.41 -39.50
N GLY A 183 -23.11 -1.13 -40.80
CA GLY A 183 -24.38 -0.76 -41.44
C GLY A 183 -24.99 0.56 -40.93
N LEU A 184 -24.17 1.45 -40.39
CA LEU A 184 -24.55 2.75 -39.84
C LEU A 184 -24.77 3.78 -40.96
N ALA A 185 -25.70 4.71 -40.73
CA ALA A 185 -25.81 5.95 -41.51
C ALA A 185 -25.58 7.17 -40.61
N VAL A 186 -24.72 8.11 -41.02
CA VAL A 186 -24.59 9.41 -40.34
C VAL A 186 -25.79 10.29 -40.72
N GLN A 187 -26.62 10.63 -39.74
CA GLN A 187 -27.80 11.48 -39.91
C GLN A 187 -27.46 12.97 -39.79
N SER A 188 -26.55 13.31 -38.88
CA SER A 188 -26.07 14.67 -38.64
C SER A 188 -24.80 14.67 -37.78
N THR A 189 -23.98 15.71 -37.89
CA THR A 189 -22.95 16.01 -36.88
C THR A 189 -23.15 17.43 -36.34
N GLN A 190 -22.67 17.70 -35.12
CA GLN A 190 -22.71 19.03 -34.52
C GLN A 190 -21.38 19.30 -33.81
N LEU A 191 -20.80 20.48 -34.05
CA LEU A 191 -19.64 20.97 -33.30
C LEU A 191 -20.12 21.86 -32.15
N THR A 192 -19.51 21.69 -30.98
CA THR A 192 -19.70 22.49 -29.76
C THR A 192 -18.34 22.70 -29.10
N SER A 193 -18.24 23.62 -28.13
CA SER A 193 -17.02 23.80 -27.35
C SER A 193 -17.34 24.11 -25.89
N CYS A 194 -16.34 23.91 -25.02
CA CYS A 194 -16.39 24.22 -23.60
C CYS A 194 -15.12 24.97 -23.19
N ASP A 195 -15.25 25.95 -22.30
CA ASP A 195 -14.16 26.57 -21.57
C ASP A 195 -14.66 26.98 -20.19
N GLU A 196 -14.33 26.18 -19.18
CA GLU A 196 -14.68 26.43 -17.78
C GLU A 196 -13.48 26.18 -16.85
N THR A 197 -13.48 26.83 -15.69
CA THR A 197 -12.44 26.67 -14.66
C THR A 197 -13.06 26.28 -13.31
N TYR A 198 -12.34 25.47 -12.55
CA TYR A 198 -12.76 24.99 -11.22
C TYR A 198 -11.55 24.70 -10.32
N SER A 199 -11.82 24.43 -9.05
CA SER A 199 -10.83 24.05 -8.03
C SER A 199 -11.32 22.80 -7.30
N LEU A 200 -10.38 21.94 -6.91
CA LEU A 200 -10.62 20.79 -6.03
C LEU A 200 -9.92 21.03 -4.68
N PRO A 201 -10.36 20.41 -3.57
CA PRO A 201 -9.66 20.49 -2.28
C PRO A 201 -8.33 19.68 -2.27
N GLN A 202 -8.14 18.80 -3.25
CA GLN A 202 -7.02 17.85 -3.35
C GLN A 202 -6.45 17.77 -4.77
N GLY A 203 -5.23 17.23 -4.90
CA GLY A 203 -4.58 16.89 -6.18
C GLY A 203 -3.34 17.74 -6.53
N LYS A 204 -2.82 17.57 -7.76
CA LYS A 204 -1.63 18.24 -8.34
C LYS A 204 -1.74 19.75 -8.58
N LYS A 205 -2.94 20.34 -8.59
CA LYS A 205 -3.16 21.73 -9.00
C LYS A 205 -4.19 22.43 -8.12
N SER A 206 -4.01 23.72 -7.89
CA SER A 206 -5.02 24.56 -7.21
C SER A 206 -6.13 25.06 -8.15
N GLN A 207 -5.91 25.00 -9.47
CA GLN A 207 -6.86 25.39 -10.51
C GLN A 207 -6.84 24.39 -11.67
N TYR A 208 -8.04 24.03 -12.12
CA TYR A 208 -8.31 23.12 -13.22
C TYR A 208 -9.04 23.88 -14.33
N ARG A 209 -8.76 23.56 -15.60
CA ARG A 209 -9.46 24.11 -16.77
C ARG A 209 -9.96 22.97 -17.63
N ASN A 210 -11.24 23.01 -17.98
CA ASN A 210 -11.91 22.08 -18.88
C ASN A 210 -12.16 22.81 -20.20
N HIS A 211 -11.25 22.62 -21.16
CA HIS A 211 -11.18 23.32 -22.43
C HIS A 211 -11.17 22.30 -23.56
N TYR A 212 -12.24 22.25 -24.36
CA TYR A 212 -12.34 21.28 -25.47
C TYR A 212 -13.26 21.76 -26.59
N ASN A 213 -13.02 21.22 -27.78
CA ASN A 213 -14.02 21.13 -28.86
C ASN A 213 -14.69 19.75 -28.81
N GLN A 214 -16.00 19.66 -28.99
CA GLN A 214 -16.75 18.40 -28.99
C GLN A 214 -17.58 18.25 -30.25
N ARG A 215 -17.31 17.18 -31.00
CA ARG A 215 -18.10 16.71 -32.13
C ARG A 215 -19.12 15.69 -31.62
N GLU A 216 -20.40 16.02 -31.74
CA GLU A 216 -21.48 15.03 -31.71
C GLU A 216 -21.63 14.43 -33.11
N ILE A 217 -21.65 13.10 -33.21
CA ILE A 217 -22.00 12.36 -34.44
C ILE A 217 -23.27 11.55 -34.15
N VAL A 218 -24.33 11.80 -34.91
CA VAL A 218 -25.62 11.09 -34.80
C VAL A 218 -25.66 9.98 -35.86
N LEU A 219 -25.60 8.74 -35.41
CA LEU A 219 -25.67 7.54 -36.22
C LEU A 219 -27.06 6.90 -36.11
N GLU A 220 -27.52 6.31 -37.20
CA GLU A 220 -28.79 5.58 -37.27
C GLU A 220 -28.62 4.20 -37.89
N LYS A 221 -29.38 3.23 -37.38
CA LYS A 221 -29.55 1.89 -37.95
C LYS A 221 -30.91 1.32 -37.55
N ASP A 222 -31.66 0.80 -38.53
CA ASP A 222 -32.99 0.21 -38.36
C ASP A 222 -33.97 1.07 -37.53
N GLY A 223 -33.91 2.39 -37.69
CA GLY A 223 -34.75 3.37 -36.99
C GLY A 223 -34.35 3.65 -35.54
N ARG A 224 -33.17 3.21 -35.09
CA ARG A 224 -32.61 3.49 -33.76
C ARG A 224 -31.39 4.40 -33.86
N ILE A 225 -31.20 5.24 -32.84
CA ILE A 225 -30.13 6.24 -32.81
C ILE A 225 -29.05 5.86 -31.79
N CYS A 226 -27.81 5.89 -32.27
CA CYS A 226 -26.59 5.90 -31.46
C CYS A 226 -25.90 7.25 -31.70
N LYS A 227 -25.61 7.99 -30.63
CA LYS A 227 -24.74 9.17 -30.70
C LYS A 227 -23.33 8.80 -30.25
N ILE A 228 -22.35 9.49 -30.80
CA ILE A 228 -20.98 9.53 -30.27
C ILE A 228 -20.67 10.97 -29.89
N TYR A 229 -20.22 11.19 -28.66
CA TYR A 229 -19.69 12.47 -28.18
C TYR A 229 -18.17 12.36 -28.12
N PHE A 230 -17.47 12.96 -29.09
CA PHE A 230 -16.01 12.95 -29.19
C PHE A 230 -15.44 14.32 -28.81
N ARG A 231 -14.61 14.39 -27.78
CA ARG A 231 -13.95 15.60 -27.29
C ARG A 231 -12.48 15.64 -27.71
N MET A 232 -12.06 16.78 -28.24
CA MET A 232 -10.68 17.17 -28.51
C MET A 232 -10.26 18.18 -27.43
N TYR A 233 -9.35 17.77 -26.55
CA TYR A 233 -8.62 18.67 -25.64
C TYR A 233 -7.29 19.06 -26.28
N ASP A 234 -6.62 20.06 -25.72
CA ASP A 234 -5.26 20.44 -26.15
C ASP A 234 -4.22 19.35 -25.79
N ASP A 235 -4.51 18.52 -24.77
CA ASP A 235 -3.67 17.44 -24.23
C ASP A 235 -4.21 16.01 -24.48
N GLY A 236 -5.22 15.82 -25.36
CA GLY A 236 -5.70 14.49 -25.71
C GLY A 236 -7.13 14.41 -26.27
N ILE A 237 -7.64 13.19 -26.35
CA ILE A 237 -8.98 12.86 -26.84
C ILE A 237 -9.80 12.07 -25.82
N ALA A 238 -11.11 12.21 -25.87
CA ALA A 238 -12.03 11.33 -25.16
C ALA A 238 -13.37 11.18 -25.87
N PHE A 239 -13.88 9.95 -26.01
CA PHE A 239 -15.17 9.69 -26.64
C PHE A 239 -16.06 8.73 -25.85
N ARG A 240 -17.38 8.85 -26.01
CA ARG A 240 -18.37 7.92 -25.44
C ARG A 240 -19.61 7.78 -26.33
N TYR A 241 -20.33 6.69 -26.16
CA TYR A 241 -21.61 6.46 -26.83
C TYR A 241 -22.77 6.96 -25.99
N GLU A 242 -23.83 7.45 -26.64
CA GLU A 242 -25.16 7.61 -26.05
C GLU A 242 -26.20 6.89 -26.91
N LEU A 243 -26.91 5.91 -26.33
CA LEU A 243 -27.97 5.19 -27.03
C LEU A 243 -29.33 5.75 -26.64
N LEU A 244 -30.17 6.06 -27.63
CA LEU A 244 -31.51 6.62 -27.42
C LEU A 244 -32.60 5.57 -27.63
N GLY A 245 -33.58 5.55 -26.73
CA GLY A 245 -34.70 4.61 -26.72
C GLY A 245 -35.61 4.82 -25.51
N GLU A 246 -36.43 3.82 -25.19
CA GLU A 246 -37.29 3.79 -23.99
C GLU A 246 -37.21 2.40 -23.34
N GLY A 247 -37.24 2.36 -22.00
CA GLY A 247 -37.21 1.12 -21.23
C GLY A 247 -35.81 0.54 -20.99
N ALA A 248 -35.74 -0.75 -20.67
CA ALA A 248 -34.50 -1.46 -20.36
C ALA A 248 -33.77 -1.95 -21.62
N VAL A 249 -32.44 -2.03 -21.53
CA VAL A 249 -31.53 -2.47 -22.61
C VAL A 249 -30.36 -3.24 -22.02
N LEU A 250 -29.84 -4.20 -22.79
CA LEU A 250 -28.67 -4.99 -22.42
C LEU A 250 -27.52 -4.69 -23.40
N ILE A 251 -26.42 -4.10 -22.92
CA ILE A 251 -25.21 -3.88 -23.73
C ILE A 251 -24.36 -5.15 -23.70
N GLN A 252 -24.13 -5.73 -24.87
CA GLN A 252 -23.54 -7.06 -25.04
C GLN A 252 -22.03 -7.03 -25.26
N SER A 253 -21.53 -6.01 -25.97
CA SER A 253 -20.10 -5.83 -26.25
C SER A 253 -19.80 -4.44 -26.80
N GLU A 254 -18.52 -4.09 -26.80
CA GLU A 254 -17.97 -2.90 -27.43
C GLU A 254 -16.95 -3.29 -28.52
N THR A 255 -16.72 -2.41 -29.49
CA THR A 255 -15.76 -2.58 -30.60
C THR A 255 -14.81 -1.38 -30.72
N SER A 256 -14.83 -0.45 -29.75
CA SER A 256 -13.88 0.65 -29.63
C SER A 256 -12.42 0.16 -29.67
N GLN A 257 -11.60 0.80 -30.50
CA GLN A 257 -10.18 0.48 -30.68
C GLN A 257 -9.29 1.69 -30.40
N PHE A 258 -8.04 1.38 -30.06
CA PHE A 258 -6.88 2.27 -30.16
C PHE A 258 -5.85 1.56 -31.06
N ASN A 259 -5.84 1.92 -32.33
CA ASN A 259 -4.91 1.39 -33.32
C ASN A 259 -3.65 2.26 -33.34
N LEU A 260 -2.53 1.74 -32.88
CA LEU A 260 -1.26 2.45 -32.76
C LEU A 260 -0.34 2.10 -33.94
N PRO A 261 0.52 3.03 -34.40
CA PRO A 261 1.49 2.71 -35.45
C PRO A 261 2.40 1.52 -35.09
N ASP A 262 2.72 0.65 -36.05
CA ASP A 262 3.49 -0.61 -35.90
C ASP A 262 4.81 -0.51 -35.11
N SER A 263 5.40 0.68 -35.02
CA SER A 263 6.67 0.94 -34.30
C SER A 263 6.50 1.28 -32.82
N THR A 264 5.27 1.30 -32.30
CA THR A 264 4.93 1.80 -30.95
C THR A 264 5.18 0.74 -29.87
N GLY A 265 6.13 0.99 -28.98
CA GLY A 265 6.32 0.25 -27.73
C GLY A 265 5.79 1.03 -26.54
N GLY A 266 5.83 0.45 -25.33
CA GLY A 266 5.32 1.15 -24.15
C GLY A 266 5.30 0.36 -22.85
N TRP A 267 4.88 1.02 -21.78
CA TRP A 267 4.79 0.48 -20.42
C TRP A 267 3.36 0.02 -20.13
N ALA A 268 3.21 -1.28 -19.86
CA ALA A 268 1.94 -1.92 -19.52
C ALA A 268 2.15 -3.01 -18.46
N PHE A 269 1.05 -3.47 -17.84
CA PHE A 269 1.03 -4.69 -17.05
C PHE A 269 -0.19 -5.53 -17.41
N ASP A 270 -0.05 -6.85 -17.31
CA ASP A 270 -1.08 -7.81 -17.72
C ASP A 270 -2.29 -7.72 -16.77
N TRP A 271 -3.51 -7.87 -17.31
CA TRP A 271 -4.72 -7.56 -16.55
C TRP A 271 -4.85 -8.40 -15.27
N ARG A 272 -5.21 -7.71 -14.18
CA ARG A 272 -5.56 -8.26 -12.86
C ARG A 272 -6.74 -7.47 -12.30
N ASN A 273 -7.55 -8.10 -11.44
CA ASN A 273 -8.70 -7.47 -10.77
C ASN A 273 -8.33 -6.67 -9.51
N ASP A 274 -7.08 -6.78 -9.04
CA ASP A 274 -6.50 -6.00 -7.93
C ASP A 274 -5.79 -4.71 -8.40
N TYR A 275 -5.43 -4.62 -9.69
CA TYR A 275 -4.56 -3.59 -10.27
C TYR A 275 -3.15 -3.50 -9.64
N GLU A 276 -2.71 -4.50 -8.88
CA GLU A 276 -1.38 -4.60 -8.23
C GLU A 276 -0.32 -5.20 -9.17
N GLY A 277 -0.31 -4.80 -10.44
CA GLY A 277 0.69 -5.26 -11.41
C GLY A 277 1.97 -4.44 -11.44
N LEU A 278 3.06 -5.08 -11.87
CA LEU A 278 4.33 -4.42 -12.18
C LEU A 278 4.31 -3.91 -13.63
N TYR A 279 4.46 -2.61 -13.83
CA TYR A 279 4.64 -2.05 -15.18
C TYR A 279 5.94 -2.56 -15.79
N THR A 280 5.88 -3.00 -17.04
CA THR A 280 7.06 -3.43 -17.82
C THR A 280 7.02 -2.80 -19.20
N TYR A 281 8.20 -2.47 -19.74
CA TYR A 281 8.29 -2.07 -21.14
C TYR A 281 8.05 -3.29 -22.02
N ARG A 282 7.07 -3.19 -22.91
CA ARG A 282 6.78 -4.15 -23.98
C ARG A 282 7.31 -3.56 -25.30
N SER A 283 8.02 -4.38 -26.08
CA SER A 283 8.37 -4.04 -27.46
C SER A 283 7.11 -3.91 -28.33
N PRO A 284 7.17 -3.31 -29.54
CA PRO A 284 6.00 -3.20 -30.41
C PRO A 284 5.34 -4.55 -30.75
N SER A 285 6.13 -5.63 -30.80
CA SER A 285 5.66 -7.02 -30.99
C SER A 285 4.97 -7.64 -29.76
N GLU A 286 5.05 -7.01 -28.59
CA GLU A 286 4.46 -7.48 -27.32
C GLU A 286 3.34 -6.54 -26.83
N PHE A 287 3.39 -5.27 -27.21
CA PHE A 287 2.42 -4.22 -26.82
C PHE A 287 1.04 -4.41 -27.50
N SER A 288 0.91 -5.39 -28.39
CA SER A 288 -0.33 -5.84 -29.03
C SER A 288 -0.47 -7.38 -28.98
N SER A 289 0.03 -8.05 -27.93
CA SER A 289 -0.03 -9.53 -27.81
C SER A 289 -0.62 -10.08 -26.51
N ALA A 290 -1.18 -9.22 -25.65
CA ALA A 290 -1.72 -9.60 -24.34
C ALA A 290 -2.92 -8.75 -23.94
N ASN A 291 -3.54 -9.08 -22.80
CA ASN A 291 -4.60 -8.28 -22.19
C ASN A 291 -4.01 -7.44 -21.07
N PHE A 292 -4.12 -6.12 -21.14
CA PHE A 292 -3.53 -5.19 -20.18
C PHE A 292 -4.57 -4.50 -19.31
N ALA A 293 -4.24 -4.29 -18.04
CA ALA A 293 -4.94 -3.33 -17.21
C ALA A 293 -4.63 -1.90 -17.67
N MET A 294 -5.62 -1.02 -17.55
CA MET A 294 -5.44 0.42 -17.78
C MET A 294 -4.91 1.09 -16.50
N PRO A 295 -4.13 2.18 -16.59
CA PRO A 295 -3.74 2.88 -17.81
C PRO A 295 -2.48 2.28 -18.47
N VAL A 296 -2.39 2.39 -19.80
CA VAL A 296 -1.26 1.88 -20.62
C VAL A 296 -0.55 3.05 -21.30
N LEU A 297 0.78 3.15 -21.16
CA LEU A 297 1.60 4.26 -21.68
C LEU A 297 2.36 3.83 -22.93
N ALA A 298 2.05 4.42 -24.08
CA ALA A 298 2.72 4.24 -25.35
C ALA A 298 3.76 5.34 -25.63
N SER A 299 4.88 4.96 -26.23
CA SER A 299 5.89 5.86 -26.81
C SER A 299 5.84 5.76 -28.33
N ILE A 300 5.42 6.86 -28.97
CA ILE A 300 5.14 6.94 -30.41
C ILE A 300 6.23 7.78 -31.08
N ASP A 301 6.66 7.34 -32.27
CA ASP A 301 7.74 7.96 -33.06
C ASP A 301 9.01 8.22 -32.22
N ASN A 302 9.50 7.16 -31.57
CA ASN A 302 10.72 7.16 -30.75
C ASN A 302 10.75 8.26 -29.66
N ASN A 303 9.75 8.23 -28.76
CA ASN A 303 9.57 9.18 -27.64
C ASN A 303 9.23 10.62 -28.04
N ARG A 304 8.93 10.88 -29.31
CA ARG A 304 8.46 12.20 -29.80
C ARG A 304 7.05 12.53 -29.30
N TYR A 305 6.19 11.53 -29.17
CA TYR A 305 4.85 11.67 -28.61
C TYR A 305 4.59 10.59 -27.56
N TRP A 306 3.93 10.98 -26.48
CA TRP A 306 3.56 10.13 -25.35
C TRP A 306 2.05 10.01 -25.29
N MET A 307 1.53 8.78 -25.22
CA MET A 307 0.09 8.52 -25.18
C MET A 307 -0.30 7.60 -24.04
N LEU A 308 -1.19 8.07 -23.15
CA LEU A 308 -1.72 7.26 -22.05
C LEU A 308 -3.18 6.87 -22.32
N LEU A 309 -3.40 5.57 -22.55
CA LEU A 309 -4.71 4.97 -22.83
C LEU A 309 -5.41 4.57 -21.54
N THR A 310 -6.67 4.98 -21.37
CA THR A 310 -7.50 4.65 -20.21
C THR A 310 -9.00 4.85 -20.48
N GLU A 311 -9.83 4.77 -19.46
CA GLU A 311 -11.23 5.17 -19.47
C GLU A 311 -11.55 6.15 -18.33
N GLY A 312 -12.54 7.03 -18.53
CA GLY A 312 -12.96 8.04 -17.56
C GLY A 312 -14.46 7.94 -17.25
N ASN A 313 -14.89 8.43 -16.09
CA ASN A 313 -16.29 8.51 -15.69
C ASN A 313 -16.98 7.12 -15.53
N VAL A 314 -16.30 6.18 -14.85
CA VAL A 314 -16.74 4.77 -14.72
C VAL A 314 -17.82 4.58 -13.64
N TYR A 315 -17.49 4.52 -12.34
CA TYR A 315 -18.51 4.44 -11.28
C TYR A 315 -19.43 5.68 -11.32
N ASN A 316 -18.90 6.86 -11.69
CA ASN A 316 -19.66 8.10 -11.92
C ASN A 316 -20.69 8.03 -13.09
N SER A 317 -20.82 6.88 -13.75
CA SER A 317 -21.92 6.59 -14.69
C SER A 317 -23.22 6.14 -13.99
N ASN A 318 -23.45 6.54 -12.72
CA ASN A 318 -24.51 6.02 -11.85
C ASN A 318 -24.39 4.51 -11.58
N GLY A 319 -23.15 4.01 -11.44
CA GLY A 319 -22.83 2.58 -11.36
C GLY A 319 -23.35 1.75 -12.54
N SER A 320 -23.77 2.38 -13.65
CA SER A 320 -24.60 1.72 -14.67
C SER A 320 -23.80 1.00 -15.76
N TYR A 321 -22.48 1.00 -15.66
CA TYR A 321 -21.54 0.31 -16.54
C TYR A 321 -20.43 -0.38 -15.72
N CYS A 322 -19.75 -1.35 -16.33
CA CYS A 322 -18.52 -1.95 -15.78
C CYS A 322 -17.29 -1.07 -16.08
N ALA A 323 -16.18 -1.38 -15.43
CA ALA A 323 -14.87 -0.99 -15.90
C ALA A 323 -14.38 -1.90 -17.06
N SER A 324 -13.36 -1.42 -17.76
CA SER A 324 -12.82 -1.99 -18.99
C SER A 324 -11.31 -2.22 -18.89
N HIS A 325 -10.82 -3.16 -19.70
CA HIS A 325 -9.40 -3.41 -19.93
C HIS A 325 -9.07 -3.30 -21.44
N LEU A 326 -7.78 -3.40 -21.78
CA LEU A 326 -7.33 -3.45 -23.18
C LEU A 326 -7.03 -4.90 -23.58
N ASP A 327 -7.75 -5.40 -24.58
CA ASP A 327 -7.52 -6.68 -25.24
C ASP A 327 -6.66 -6.44 -26.49
N GLY A 328 -5.38 -6.79 -26.41
CA GLY A 328 -4.48 -6.87 -27.55
C GLY A 328 -4.33 -8.28 -28.11
N SER A 329 -4.96 -9.30 -27.53
CA SER A 329 -4.67 -10.73 -27.82
C SER A 329 -4.92 -11.17 -29.27
N ALA A 330 -5.61 -10.35 -30.06
CA ALA A 330 -5.83 -10.53 -31.49
C ALA A 330 -4.61 -10.22 -32.39
N GLY A 331 -3.55 -9.60 -31.86
CA GLY A 331 -2.25 -9.48 -32.55
C GLY A 331 -2.05 -8.27 -33.47
N GLU A 332 -3.05 -7.39 -33.62
CA GLU A 332 -2.99 -6.25 -34.56
C GLU A 332 -3.45 -4.90 -33.97
N VAL A 333 -4.38 -4.89 -33.00
CA VAL A 333 -4.99 -3.64 -32.47
C VAL A 333 -5.34 -3.80 -30.98
N MET A 334 -5.10 -2.77 -30.15
CA MET A 334 -5.64 -2.74 -28.78
C MET A 334 -7.13 -2.38 -28.80
N LYS A 335 -7.96 -3.32 -28.34
CA LYS A 335 -9.42 -3.18 -28.27
C LYS A 335 -9.87 -2.92 -26.83
N VAL A 336 -10.88 -2.07 -26.65
CA VAL A 336 -11.58 -1.95 -25.35
C VAL A 336 -12.49 -3.17 -25.14
N ALA A 337 -12.29 -3.87 -24.02
CA ALA A 337 -13.10 -4.99 -23.58
C ALA A 337 -13.65 -4.76 -22.17
N PHE A 338 -14.83 -5.28 -21.87
CA PHE A 338 -15.36 -5.30 -20.50
C PHE A 338 -14.47 -6.17 -19.62
N ALA A 339 -14.32 -5.81 -18.34
CA ALA A 339 -13.52 -6.60 -17.41
C ALA A 339 -14.05 -8.07 -17.30
N PRO A 340 -13.17 -9.08 -17.18
CA PRO A 340 -13.54 -10.50 -17.17
C PRO A 340 -14.63 -10.92 -16.17
N GLU A 341 -14.79 -10.23 -15.05
CA GLU A 341 -15.83 -10.46 -14.04
C GLU A 341 -17.23 -10.08 -14.53
N GLN A 342 -17.33 -9.23 -15.54
CA GLN A 342 -18.57 -8.84 -16.22
C GLN A 342 -19.08 -9.97 -17.15
N THR A 343 -19.37 -11.12 -16.54
CA THR A 343 -19.80 -12.38 -17.19
C THR A 343 -21.19 -12.32 -17.85
N SER A 344 -21.82 -11.15 -17.91
CA SER A 344 -23.15 -10.93 -18.49
C SER A 344 -23.27 -9.54 -19.13
N ALA A 345 -24.25 -9.35 -20.01
CA ALA A 345 -24.51 -8.06 -20.66
C ALA A 345 -24.91 -6.98 -19.62
N ILE A 346 -24.36 -5.77 -19.76
CA ILE A 346 -24.64 -4.62 -18.88
C ILE A 346 -26.13 -4.32 -18.91
N SER A 347 -26.79 -4.36 -17.76
CA SER A 347 -28.24 -4.20 -17.63
C SER A 347 -28.57 -2.78 -17.18
N THR A 348 -29.11 -1.97 -18.07
CA THR A 348 -29.36 -0.53 -17.83
C THR A 348 -30.65 -0.07 -18.53
N ILE A 349 -30.98 1.22 -18.44
CA ILE A 349 -32.17 1.84 -19.04
C ILE A 349 -31.79 2.96 -20.00
N TYR A 350 -32.63 3.21 -21.00
CA TYR A 350 -32.44 4.34 -21.92
C TYR A 350 -32.80 5.69 -21.26
N PRO A 351 -32.11 6.79 -21.63
CA PRO A 351 -30.93 6.85 -22.51
C PRO A 351 -29.68 6.32 -21.78
N VAL A 352 -28.89 5.50 -22.47
CA VAL A 352 -27.63 4.96 -21.94
C VAL A 352 -26.50 5.89 -22.33
N GLN A 353 -25.61 6.23 -21.39
CA GLN A 353 -24.31 6.83 -21.68
C GLN A 353 -23.22 5.87 -21.20
N THR A 354 -22.22 5.59 -22.04
CA THR A 354 -21.05 4.81 -21.59
C THR A 354 -20.07 5.71 -20.81
N PRO A 355 -19.16 5.12 -20.03
CA PRO A 355 -17.91 5.78 -19.66
C PRO A 355 -17.16 6.26 -20.91
N TYR A 356 -16.25 7.21 -20.71
CA TYR A 356 -15.38 7.72 -21.76
C TYR A 356 -14.22 6.76 -22.05
N ARG A 357 -13.87 6.61 -23.33
CA ARG A 357 -12.62 6.01 -23.82
C ARG A 357 -11.63 7.15 -24.04
N VAL A 358 -10.42 7.05 -23.51
CA VAL A 358 -9.51 8.19 -23.33
C VAL A 358 -8.12 7.86 -23.85
N ALA A 359 -7.53 8.82 -24.57
CA ALA A 359 -6.10 8.85 -24.85
C ALA A 359 -5.60 10.26 -24.52
N ILE A 360 -4.79 10.40 -23.46
CA ILE A 360 -4.03 11.63 -23.19
C ILE A 360 -2.84 11.61 -24.16
N ILE A 361 -2.62 12.67 -24.96
CA ILE A 361 -1.63 12.71 -26.04
C ILE A 361 -0.79 13.98 -25.91
N THR A 362 0.50 13.83 -25.66
CA THR A 362 1.39 14.95 -25.29
C THR A 362 2.75 14.85 -25.97
N ASP A 363 3.43 16.01 -26.10
CA ASP A 363 4.76 16.09 -26.73
C ASP A 363 5.90 15.78 -25.72
N ASN A 364 5.60 15.64 -24.43
CA ASN A 364 6.57 15.37 -23.35
C ASN A 364 5.91 14.88 -22.05
N LEU A 365 6.72 14.31 -21.14
CA LEU A 365 6.29 13.73 -19.87
C LEU A 365 5.84 14.76 -18.81
N ASN A 366 6.29 16.02 -18.88
CA ASN A 366 5.80 17.07 -17.98
C ASN A 366 4.32 17.35 -18.24
N ASP A 367 3.93 17.49 -19.49
CA ASP A 367 2.56 17.80 -19.88
C ASP A 367 1.64 16.60 -19.64
N LEU A 368 2.15 15.37 -19.87
CA LEU A 368 1.47 14.14 -19.49
C LEU A 368 1.14 14.12 -17.99
N ALA A 369 2.14 14.28 -17.12
CA ALA A 369 1.95 14.27 -15.67
C ALA A 369 1.03 15.42 -15.21
N ASN A 370 1.09 16.57 -15.88
CA ASN A 370 0.25 17.74 -15.62
C ASN A 370 -1.19 17.62 -16.13
N SER A 371 -1.53 16.61 -16.94
CA SER A 371 -2.87 16.48 -17.54
C SER A 371 -3.98 16.45 -16.47
N VAL A 372 -5.08 17.13 -16.80
CA VAL A 372 -6.32 17.19 -16.00
C VAL A 372 -7.52 16.60 -16.75
N LEU A 373 -7.27 15.93 -17.89
CA LEU A 373 -8.28 15.40 -18.79
C LEU A 373 -9.22 14.43 -18.04
N MET A 374 -8.68 13.55 -17.19
CA MET A 374 -9.48 12.61 -16.37
C MET A 374 -10.51 13.32 -15.47
N THR A 375 -10.11 14.36 -14.75
CA THR A 375 -11.05 15.13 -13.92
C THR A 375 -12.06 15.89 -14.79
N ASN A 376 -11.65 16.42 -15.94
CA ASN A 376 -12.50 17.17 -16.87
C ASN A 376 -13.65 16.35 -17.50
N LEU A 377 -13.52 15.03 -17.57
CA LEU A 377 -14.57 14.13 -18.08
C LEU A 377 -15.70 13.87 -17.09
N ASN A 378 -15.49 14.18 -15.81
CA ASN A 378 -16.45 13.90 -14.76
C ASN A 378 -17.36 15.10 -14.44
N PRO A 379 -18.58 14.87 -13.93
CA PRO A 379 -19.45 15.94 -13.41
C PRO A 379 -18.79 16.72 -12.27
N PRO A 380 -19.12 18.01 -12.10
CA PRO A 380 -18.85 18.72 -10.85
C PRO A 380 -19.63 18.08 -9.69
N THR A 381 -19.08 18.15 -8.48
CA THR A 381 -19.76 17.69 -7.26
C THR A 381 -21.09 18.40 -7.04
N THR A 382 -22.04 17.66 -6.47
CA THR A 382 -23.36 18.16 -6.04
C THR A 382 -23.34 18.70 -4.60
N MET A 383 -22.25 18.49 -3.86
CA MET A 383 -22.09 18.93 -2.48
C MET A 383 -22.04 20.46 -2.37
N SER A 384 -22.83 21.05 -1.46
CA SER A 384 -22.83 22.50 -1.24
C SER A 384 -21.70 23.00 -0.32
N ASP A 385 -21.00 22.09 0.37
CA ASP A 385 -19.86 22.39 1.23
C ASP A 385 -18.82 21.27 1.11
N THR A 386 -17.58 21.66 0.82
CA THR A 386 -16.39 20.79 0.71
C THR A 386 -15.29 21.21 1.67
N SER A 387 -15.53 22.20 2.54
CA SER A 387 -14.53 22.78 3.44
C SER A 387 -14.10 21.86 4.59
N TRP A 388 -14.86 20.79 4.84
CA TRP A 388 -14.52 19.72 5.79
C TRP A 388 -13.47 18.73 5.23
N ILE A 389 -13.26 18.70 3.91
CA ILE A 389 -12.39 17.73 3.23
C ILE A 389 -10.92 18.12 3.47
N LYS A 390 -10.30 17.48 4.46
CA LYS A 390 -8.87 17.60 4.76
C LYS A 390 -8.03 16.73 3.80
N THR A 391 -6.85 17.21 3.44
CA THR A 391 -5.78 16.43 2.78
C THR A 391 -4.57 16.42 3.67
N GLY A 392 -3.92 15.26 3.87
CA GLY A 392 -2.91 15.15 4.92
C GLY A 392 -2.07 13.88 4.91
N LYS A 393 -1.27 13.72 5.96
CA LYS A 393 -0.49 12.50 6.24
C LYS A 393 -1.22 11.62 7.26
N SER A 394 -1.11 10.30 7.10
CA SER A 394 -1.62 9.32 8.06
C SER A 394 -0.50 8.49 8.65
N ALA A 395 -0.43 8.44 9.98
CA ALA A 395 0.37 7.44 10.68
C ALA A 395 -0.36 6.09 10.60
N TRP A 396 0.30 5.07 10.06
CA TRP A 396 -0.34 3.80 9.67
C TRP A 396 0.41 2.60 10.25
N SER A 397 -0.22 1.95 11.23
CA SER A 397 0.46 0.99 12.11
C SER A 397 0.57 -0.43 11.56
N TRP A 398 -0.34 -0.85 10.67
CA TRP A 398 -0.44 -2.22 10.18
C TRP A 398 0.73 -2.69 9.29
N TRP A 399 1.37 -1.77 8.56
CA TRP A 399 2.46 -2.15 7.67
C TRP A 399 3.70 -2.62 8.47
N SER A 400 4.04 -1.90 9.55
CA SER A 400 5.22 -2.14 10.39
C SER A 400 4.92 -2.99 11.64
N GLU A 401 3.67 -3.00 12.09
CA GLU A 401 3.20 -3.63 13.32
C GLU A 401 1.80 -4.25 13.08
N GLU A 402 1.70 -5.26 12.21
CA GLU A 402 0.44 -5.84 11.69
C GLU A 402 -0.66 -6.12 12.72
N ARG A 403 -0.29 -6.54 13.95
CA ARG A 403 -1.23 -6.83 15.04
C ARG A 403 -1.66 -5.59 15.84
N SER A 404 -0.91 -4.50 15.77
CA SER A 404 -1.13 -3.30 16.59
C SER A 404 -2.47 -2.57 16.39
N PRO A 405 -3.18 -2.64 15.25
CA PRO A 405 -4.53 -2.09 15.13
C PRO A 405 -5.54 -2.71 16.11
N GLN A 406 -5.21 -3.81 16.79
CA GLN A 406 -6.06 -4.42 17.82
C GLN A 406 -5.86 -3.82 19.24
N TRP A 407 -4.80 -3.04 19.46
CA TRP A 407 -4.41 -2.51 20.77
C TRP A 407 -4.71 -1.01 20.86
N PHE A 408 -5.67 -0.65 21.70
CA PHE A 408 -6.12 0.72 21.93
C PHE A 408 -4.97 1.63 22.40
N GLU A 409 -4.14 1.19 23.35
CA GLU A 409 -3.02 2.02 23.82
C GLU A 409 -2.00 2.29 22.72
N ARG A 410 -1.71 1.29 21.87
CA ARG A 410 -0.77 1.48 20.76
C ARG A 410 -1.32 2.44 19.71
N GLN A 411 -2.63 2.43 19.44
CA GLN A 411 -3.22 3.45 18.56
C GLN A 411 -3.23 4.85 19.19
N ARG A 412 -3.22 4.98 20.52
CA ARG A 412 -2.99 6.28 21.20
C ARG A 412 -1.55 6.77 20.98
N ASP A 413 -0.53 5.91 21.06
CA ASP A 413 0.84 6.31 20.71
C ASP A 413 0.91 6.92 19.29
N TYR A 414 0.18 6.33 18.33
CA TYR A 414 0.11 6.81 16.95
C TYR A 414 -0.64 8.15 16.83
N VAL A 415 -1.71 8.38 17.61
CA VAL A 415 -2.41 9.67 17.70
C VAL A 415 -1.52 10.74 18.31
N ASP A 416 -0.78 10.42 19.37
CA ASP A 416 0.11 11.37 20.05
C ASP A 416 1.31 11.73 19.17
N PHE A 417 1.93 10.75 18.51
CA PHE A 417 2.96 11.00 17.50
C PHE A 417 2.44 11.87 16.35
N ALA A 418 1.24 11.59 15.83
CA ALA A 418 0.64 12.39 14.76
C ALA A 418 0.41 13.84 15.20
N ALA A 419 -0.10 14.06 16.41
CA ALA A 419 -0.32 15.39 16.98
C ALA A 419 0.99 16.16 17.20
N GLU A 420 2.02 15.51 17.75
CA GLU A 420 3.36 16.09 17.96
C GLU A 420 4.05 16.49 16.65
N ASN A 421 3.82 15.74 15.56
CA ASN A 421 4.49 15.93 14.28
C ASN A 421 3.66 16.70 13.25
N GLY A 422 2.42 17.09 13.57
CA GLY A 422 1.52 17.80 12.66
C GLY A 422 1.06 16.93 11.48
N TRP A 423 0.78 15.66 11.74
CA TRP A 423 0.16 14.73 10.79
C TRP A 423 -1.34 14.68 11.06
N ASP A 424 -2.15 14.74 10.00
CA ASP A 424 -3.58 15.00 10.09
C ASP A 424 -4.40 13.78 10.51
N PHE A 425 -3.90 12.56 10.26
CA PHE A 425 -4.65 11.32 10.41
C PHE A 425 -3.88 10.22 11.16
N VAL A 426 -4.66 9.29 11.71
CA VAL A 426 -4.21 7.93 12.07
C VAL A 426 -5.16 6.94 11.38
N THR A 427 -4.59 6.00 10.62
CA THR A 427 -5.36 4.93 9.97
C THR A 427 -5.24 3.67 10.78
N VAL A 428 -6.33 3.31 11.45
CA VAL A 428 -6.45 2.08 12.23
C VAL A 428 -6.94 0.98 11.29
N ASP A 429 -6.00 0.14 10.86
CA ASP A 429 -6.26 -0.89 9.85
C ASP A 429 -6.93 -2.16 10.43
N ALA A 430 -6.97 -3.25 9.65
CA ALA A 430 -7.55 -4.53 10.05
C ALA A 430 -7.05 -5.00 11.44
N GLY A 431 -7.95 -5.01 12.43
CA GLY A 431 -7.64 -5.41 13.82
C GLY A 431 -8.48 -4.71 14.90
N TRP A 432 -9.02 -3.52 14.58
CA TRP A 432 -9.79 -2.67 15.50
C TRP A 432 -11.05 -3.32 16.07
N ASP A 433 -11.61 -2.68 17.11
CA ASP A 433 -12.74 -3.22 17.86
C ASP A 433 -13.81 -2.15 18.17
N ASP A 434 -15.08 -2.54 18.02
CA ASP A 434 -16.27 -1.74 18.33
C ASP A 434 -16.24 -1.12 19.75
N SER A 435 -15.48 -1.72 20.67
CA SER A 435 -15.42 -1.31 22.08
C SER A 435 -14.64 -0.03 22.35
N TRP A 436 -13.75 0.41 21.45
CA TRP A 436 -12.80 1.49 21.76
C TRP A 436 -12.56 2.54 20.68
N VAL A 437 -12.99 2.31 19.43
CA VAL A 437 -12.81 3.29 18.34
C VAL A 437 -13.48 4.64 18.66
N GLU A 438 -14.64 4.65 19.32
CA GLU A 438 -15.33 5.88 19.76
C GLU A 438 -14.52 6.71 20.77
N GLN A 439 -13.82 6.04 21.70
CA GLN A 439 -12.91 6.69 22.65
C GLN A 439 -11.68 7.25 21.92
N LEU A 440 -11.08 6.46 21.02
CA LEU A 440 -9.90 6.90 20.25
C LEU A 440 -10.21 8.10 19.35
N CYS A 441 -11.38 8.12 18.70
CA CYS A 441 -11.84 9.26 17.91
C CYS A 441 -12.02 10.53 18.77
N THR A 442 -12.53 10.36 19.99
CA THR A 442 -12.70 11.45 20.96
C THR A 442 -11.35 12.04 21.39
N GLU A 443 -10.40 11.19 21.80
CA GLU A 443 -9.05 11.63 22.23
C GLU A 443 -8.22 12.21 21.08
N ALA A 444 -8.37 11.69 19.86
CA ALA A 444 -7.72 12.24 18.67
C ALA A 444 -8.28 13.62 18.29
N ALA A 445 -9.60 13.82 18.40
CA ALA A 445 -10.25 15.09 18.09
C ALA A 445 -9.77 16.24 19.01
N ASP A 446 -9.59 15.99 20.31
CA ASP A 446 -9.00 16.95 21.25
C ASP A 446 -7.54 17.31 20.91
N LYS A 447 -6.83 16.43 20.19
CA LYS A 447 -5.47 16.64 19.66
C LYS A 447 -5.46 17.12 18.19
N ASN A 448 -6.63 17.41 17.60
CA ASN A 448 -6.85 17.78 16.18
C ASN A 448 -6.39 16.73 15.14
N VAL A 449 -6.16 15.49 15.58
CA VAL A 449 -5.91 14.32 14.72
C VAL A 449 -7.26 13.70 14.33
N SER A 450 -7.35 13.10 13.14
CA SER A 450 -8.59 12.52 12.61
C SER A 450 -8.43 11.02 12.35
N VAL A 451 -9.28 10.21 12.98
CA VAL A 451 -9.20 8.73 12.89
C VAL A 451 -9.87 8.24 11.61
N VAL A 452 -9.15 7.40 10.86
CA VAL A 452 -9.63 6.64 9.70
C VAL A 452 -9.63 5.16 10.09
N ILE A 453 -10.66 4.39 9.70
CA ILE A 453 -10.74 2.95 10.00
C ILE A 453 -10.80 2.11 8.72
N TRP A 454 -10.22 0.91 8.76
CA TRP A 454 -10.33 -0.06 7.69
C TRP A 454 -11.65 -0.85 7.74
N THR A 455 -12.16 -1.28 6.57
CA THR A 455 -13.22 -2.27 6.46
C THR A 455 -13.11 -3.07 5.17
N ASP A 456 -13.38 -4.37 5.25
CA ASP A 456 -13.71 -5.22 4.11
C ASP A 456 -14.97 -4.70 3.40
N VAL A 457 -15.03 -4.77 2.07
CA VAL A 457 -16.24 -4.48 1.28
C VAL A 457 -17.40 -5.41 1.62
N ASP A 458 -17.15 -6.69 1.97
CA ASP A 458 -18.20 -7.66 2.34
C ASP A 458 -18.94 -7.25 3.63
N ALA A 459 -18.41 -6.31 4.41
CA ALA A 459 -19.08 -5.73 5.58
C ALA A 459 -20.02 -4.56 5.25
N ILE A 460 -19.98 -4.05 4.00
CA ILE A 460 -20.70 -2.88 3.48
C ILE A 460 -21.07 -3.04 1.98
N ASP A 461 -21.44 -4.24 1.53
CA ASP A 461 -21.72 -4.50 0.11
C ASP A 461 -23.12 -4.02 -0.33
N THR A 462 -24.11 -4.04 0.59
CA THR A 462 -25.47 -3.59 0.28
C THR A 462 -25.80 -2.20 0.84
N GLN A 463 -26.81 -1.55 0.23
CA GLN A 463 -27.40 -0.28 0.71
C GLN A 463 -27.68 -0.30 2.22
N GLN A 464 -28.24 -1.39 2.74
CA GLN A 464 -28.58 -1.49 4.16
C GLN A 464 -27.34 -1.50 5.04
N GLU A 465 -26.32 -2.28 4.66
CA GLU A 465 -25.07 -2.36 5.44
C GLU A 465 -24.30 -1.04 5.37
N VAL A 466 -24.25 -0.39 4.20
CA VAL A 466 -23.67 0.95 4.04
C VAL A 466 -24.40 1.99 4.91
N ASP A 467 -25.73 2.03 4.87
CA ASP A 467 -26.52 2.95 5.70
C ASP A 467 -26.35 2.68 7.20
N GLU A 468 -26.33 1.43 7.65
CA GLU A 468 -26.20 1.08 9.07
C GLU A 468 -24.77 1.28 9.60
N LYS A 469 -23.74 0.90 8.83
CA LYS A 469 -22.33 0.92 9.25
C LYS A 469 -21.74 2.32 9.22
N LEU A 470 -21.78 3.02 8.08
CA LEU A 470 -21.15 4.33 7.96
C LEU A 470 -21.83 5.34 8.88
N THR A 471 -23.16 5.30 9.04
CA THR A 471 -23.88 6.18 9.99
C THR A 471 -23.43 5.93 11.44
N ARG A 472 -23.17 4.68 11.82
CA ARG A 472 -22.64 4.34 13.15
C ARG A 472 -21.21 4.85 13.33
N TRP A 473 -20.33 4.61 12.35
CA TRP A 473 -18.94 5.06 12.40
C TRP A 473 -18.81 6.58 12.41
N ALA A 474 -19.57 7.30 11.57
CA ALA A 474 -19.66 8.75 11.61
C ALA A 474 -20.16 9.26 12.99
N SER A 475 -21.11 8.56 13.63
CA SER A 475 -21.60 8.93 14.97
C SER A 475 -20.56 8.80 16.09
N TRP A 476 -19.49 8.02 15.85
CA TRP A 476 -18.32 7.91 16.73
C TRP A 476 -17.26 8.98 16.50
N GLY A 477 -17.39 9.82 15.48
CA GLY A 477 -16.35 10.78 15.08
C GLY A 477 -15.27 10.20 14.15
N VAL A 478 -15.49 9.02 13.56
CA VAL A 478 -14.61 8.47 12.52
C VAL A 478 -14.65 9.40 11.30
N ALA A 479 -13.49 9.93 10.92
CA ALA A 479 -13.35 10.94 9.88
C ALA A 479 -13.19 10.36 8.47
N GLY A 480 -12.97 9.05 8.34
CA GLY A 480 -12.90 8.39 7.04
C GLY A 480 -12.81 6.87 7.12
N ILE A 481 -12.94 6.23 5.96
CA ILE A 481 -12.84 4.78 5.80
C ILE A 481 -11.82 4.39 4.72
N LYS A 482 -11.04 3.34 5.00
CA LYS A 482 -10.27 2.58 4.00
C LYS A 482 -11.09 1.32 3.69
N VAL A 483 -11.68 1.24 2.50
CA VAL A 483 -12.51 0.11 2.06
C VAL A 483 -11.69 -0.80 1.16
N ASP A 484 -11.66 -2.09 1.49
CA ASP A 484 -10.69 -3.04 0.95
C ASP A 484 -11.35 -4.24 0.24
N PHE A 485 -10.53 -5.03 -0.46
CA PHE A 485 -10.92 -6.24 -1.21
C PHE A 485 -12.05 -6.03 -2.23
N MET A 486 -12.14 -4.85 -2.82
CA MET A 486 -13.15 -4.52 -3.83
C MET A 486 -13.07 -5.50 -5.02
N MET A 487 -11.84 -5.75 -5.51
CA MET A 487 -11.34 -6.86 -6.35
C MET A 487 -12.25 -7.32 -7.49
N ASN A 488 -13.00 -6.40 -8.08
CA ASN A 488 -14.05 -6.70 -9.05
C ASN A 488 -14.40 -5.46 -9.89
N ASP A 489 -14.30 -5.56 -11.20
CA ASP A 489 -14.57 -4.45 -12.13
C ASP A 489 -16.00 -4.46 -12.73
N SER A 490 -16.87 -5.37 -12.30
CA SER A 490 -18.24 -5.50 -12.84
C SER A 490 -19.14 -4.30 -12.51
N GLN A 491 -20.22 -4.16 -13.30
CA GLN A 491 -21.31 -3.19 -13.07
C GLN A 491 -21.84 -3.21 -11.63
N MET A 492 -21.85 -4.39 -10.99
CA MET A 492 -22.31 -4.54 -9.60
C MET A 492 -21.36 -3.86 -8.61
N ARG A 493 -20.05 -4.12 -8.70
CA ARG A 493 -19.05 -3.48 -7.82
C ARG A 493 -18.91 -1.98 -8.12
N MET A 494 -19.06 -1.56 -9.38
CA MET A 494 -19.14 -0.12 -9.74
C MET A 494 -20.31 0.61 -9.08
N ALA A 495 -21.43 -0.07 -8.84
CA ALA A 495 -22.52 0.48 -8.02
C ALA A 495 -22.15 0.52 -6.52
N THR A 496 -21.44 -0.47 -5.98
CA THR A 496 -20.91 -0.44 -4.59
C THR A 496 -19.97 0.75 -4.37
N TYR A 497 -19.04 1.03 -5.30
CA TYR A 497 -18.15 2.21 -5.24
C TYR A 497 -18.94 3.52 -5.11
N GLN A 498 -19.97 3.73 -5.95
CA GLN A 498 -20.78 4.94 -5.89
C GLN A 498 -21.63 5.02 -4.63
N LEU A 499 -22.25 3.91 -4.21
CA LEU A 499 -23.04 3.83 -2.98
C LEU A 499 -22.22 4.25 -1.74
N ILE A 500 -20.98 3.76 -1.64
CA ILE A 500 -20.05 4.14 -0.56
C ILE A 500 -19.65 5.61 -0.66
N ALA A 501 -19.30 6.09 -1.87
CA ALA A 501 -18.93 7.48 -2.08
C ALA A 501 -20.07 8.47 -1.78
N GLU A 502 -21.29 8.18 -2.22
CA GLU A 502 -22.50 8.95 -1.88
C GLU A 502 -22.70 8.99 -0.37
N LYS A 503 -22.68 7.84 0.30
CA LYS A 503 -22.97 7.78 1.74
C LYS A 503 -21.91 8.45 2.61
N ALA A 504 -20.64 8.26 2.29
CA ALA A 504 -19.55 8.95 2.95
C ALA A 504 -19.65 10.47 2.78
N GLY A 505 -20.12 10.93 1.60
CA GLY A 505 -20.39 12.34 1.32
C GLY A 505 -21.52 12.93 2.16
N GLU A 506 -22.61 12.19 2.39
CA GLU A 506 -23.69 12.59 3.31
C GLU A 506 -23.23 12.76 4.76
N LEU A 507 -22.23 11.96 5.17
CA LEU A 507 -21.78 11.82 6.56
C LEU A 507 -20.49 12.60 6.88
N HIS A 508 -19.94 13.32 5.90
CA HIS A 508 -18.65 14.02 5.99
C HIS A 508 -17.46 13.10 6.34
N MET A 509 -17.44 11.90 5.74
CA MET A 509 -16.34 10.93 5.86
C MET A 509 -15.46 10.94 4.60
N LEU A 510 -14.14 10.90 4.78
CA LEU A 510 -13.19 10.65 3.69
C LEU A 510 -13.21 9.18 3.26
N VAL A 511 -12.83 8.88 2.02
CA VAL A 511 -12.78 7.51 1.48
C VAL A 511 -11.43 7.23 0.83
N ASN A 512 -10.89 6.06 1.15
CA ASN A 512 -9.78 5.40 0.48
C ASN A 512 -10.29 4.02 -0.01
N PHE A 513 -9.91 3.61 -1.22
CA PHE A 513 -10.25 2.28 -1.77
C PHE A 513 -8.98 1.45 -2.01
N HIS A 514 -8.93 0.24 -1.45
CA HIS A 514 -7.84 -0.75 -1.57
C HIS A 514 -8.34 -2.05 -2.21
N GLY A 515 -7.42 -2.87 -2.72
CA GLY A 515 -7.72 -4.00 -3.62
C GLY A 515 -8.59 -3.55 -4.81
N SER A 516 -8.30 -2.37 -5.36
CA SER A 516 -9.30 -1.50 -6.00
C SER A 516 -9.15 -1.31 -7.50
N THR A 517 -10.21 -0.80 -8.16
CA THR A 517 -10.15 -0.35 -9.55
C THR A 517 -9.33 0.93 -9.70
N LYS A 518 -8.77 1.12 -10.90
CA LYS A 518 -8.09 2.36 -11.31
C LYS A 518 -8.99 3.60 -11.15
N PRO A 519 -8.45 4.77 -10.75
CA PRO A 519 -9.17 6.04 -10.82
C PRO A 519 -9.70 6.36 -12.23
N SER A 520 -10.86 7.01 -12.30
CA SER A 520 -11.49 7.47 -13.54
C SER A 520 -11.88 8.96 -13.54
N GLY A 521 -11.44 9.72 -12.52
CA GLY A 521 -11.64 11.16 -12.32
C GLY A 521 -12.64 11.53 -11.21
N GLU A 522 -12.85 10.63 -10.25
CA GLU A 522 -13.79 10.66 -9.11
C GLU A 522 -13.78 12.00 -8.39
N ILE A 523 -12.59 12.50 -8.09
CA ILE A 523 -12.32 13.63 -7.20
C ILE A 523 -12.97 14.95 -7.62
N ARG A 524 -13.53 15.04 -8.84
CA ARG A 524 -14.36 16.17 -9.27
C ARG A 524 -15.83 16.06 -8.82
N THR A 525 -16.37 14.85 -8.74
CA THR A 525 -17.75 14.54 -8.32
C THR A 525 -17.81 14.21 -6.83
N TRP A 526 -16.88 13.38 -6.36
CA TRP A 526 -16.72 12.93 -4.98
C TRP A 526 -15.37 13.38 -4.43
N PRO A 527 -15.19 14.68 -4.12
CA PRO A 527 -13.91 15.25 -3.72
C PRO A 527 -13.34 14.70 -2.40
N HIS A 528 -14.14 13.96 -1.63
CA HIS A 528 -13.76 13.27 -0.40
C HIS A 528 -13.26 11.84 -0.60
N VAL A 529 -13.34 11.28 -1.82
CA VAL A 529 -12.55 10.10 -2.20
C VAL A 529 -11.10 10.57 -2.35
N THR A 530 -10.35 10.55 -1.25
CA THR A 530 -9.04 11.19 -1.15
C THR A 530 -7.93 10.43 -1.86
N THR A 531 -8.09 9.12 -2.03
CA THR A 531 -7.16 8.29 -2.78
C THR A 531 -7.74 6.91 -3.08
N SER A 532 -7.02 6.14 -3.90
CA SER A 532 -7.17 4.69 -3.99
C SER A 532 -5.80 4.07 -4.26
N GLU A 533 -5.67 2.78 -3.97
CA GLU A 533 -4.49 1.97 -4.26
C GLU A 533 -4.38 1.71 -5.76
N ALA A 534 -4.97 0.60 -6.26
CA ALA A 534 -4.85 0.17 -7.66
C ALA A 534 -3.40 0.25 -8.18
N VAL A 535 -2.45 -0.16 -7.34
CA VAL A 535 -1.00 -0.07 -7.55
C VAL A 535 -0.34 -1.10 -6.65
N ARG A 536 0.78 -1.69 -7.09
CA ARG A 536 1.63 -2.51 -6.24
C ARG A 536 2.40 -1.63 -5.23
N GLY A 537 1.79 -1.37 -4.08
CA GLY A 537 2.30 -0.49 -3.03
C GLY A 537 3.46 -1.07 -2.20
N SER A 538 3.88 -0.32 -1.18
CA SER A 538 4.96 -0.74 -0.27
C SER A 538 4.63 -1.96 0.60
N GLU A 539 3.37 -2.35 0.74
CA GLU A 539 3.00 -3.58 1.47
C GLU A 539 3.66 -4.84 0.89
N HIS A 540 3.95 -4.89 -0.41
CA HIS A 540 4.65 -6.02 -1.03
C HIS A 540 6.12 -6.20 -0.54
N TYR A 541 6.71 -5.22 0.16
CA TYR A 541 7.97 -5.42 0.90
C TYR A 541 7.84 -6.42 2.07
N LYS A 542 6.61 -6.70 2.54
CA LYS A 542 6.30 -7.72 3.55
C LYS A 542 6.36 -9.15 2.98
N TRP A 543 6.19 -9.33 1.66
CA TRP A 543 5.98 -10.66 1.04
C TRP A 543 6.93 -11.00 -0.12
N GLY A 544 7.71 -10.03 -0.63
CA GLY A 544 8.89 -10.29 -1.47
C GLY A 544 8.77 -9.94 -2.96
N GLU A 545 7.56 -9.77 -3.50
CA GLU A 545 7.37 -9.30 -4.89
C GLU A 545 7.28 -7.75 -4.98
N TYR A 546 8.17 -7.04 -4.29
CA TYR A 546 8.10 -5.60 -4.05
C TYR A 546 8.25 -4.70 -5.31
N SER A 547 7.71 -3.49 -5.23
CA SER A 547 8.01 -2.40 -6.17
C SER A 547 9.50 -1.98 -6.10
N THR A 548 10.04 -1.52 -7.22
CA THR A 548 11.47 -1.19 -7.39
C THR A 548 11.65 0.24 -7.91
N ALA A 549 12.90 0.74 -7.95
CA ALA A 549 13.20 2.05 -8.56
C ALA A 549 12.70 2.20 -10.01
N TYR A 550 12.59 1.10 -10.77
CA TYR A 550 11.97 1.09 -12.11
C TYR A 550 10.45 1.35 -12.02
N GLN A 551 9.75 0.70 -11.09
CA GLN A 551 8.32 0.98 -10.86
C GLN A 551 8.13 2.42 -10.39
N ASN A 552 8.92 2.85 -9.41
CA ASN A 552 8.79 4.17 -8.80
C ASN A 552 9.00 5.31 -9.81
N SER A 553 9.88 5.13 -10.79
CA SER A 553 10.08 6.07 -11.91
C SER A 553 9.09 5.90 -13.06
N THR A 554 8.30 4.83 -13.11
CA THR A 554 7.24 4.61 -14.13
C THR A 554 5.89 5.16 -13.68
N LEU A 555 5.49 4.90 -12.43
CA LEU A 555 4.17 5.24 -11.88
C LEU A 555 3.74 6.72 -12.01
N PRO A 556 4.62 7.73 -11.94
CA PRO A 556 4.26 9.14 -12.17
C PRO A 556 3.76 9.44 -13.59
N PHE A 557 4.05 8.55 -14.55
CA PHE A 557 3.70 8.67 -15.96
C PHE A 557 2.65 7.65 -16.40
N THR A 558 2.25 6.73 -15.51
CA THR A 558 1.17 5.76 -15.73
C THR A 558 0.03 5.96 -14.72
N ARG A 559 0.02 5.19 -13.63
CA ARG A 559 -1.07 5.09 -12.64
C ARG A 559 -1.34 6.41 -11.91
N ASN A 560 -0.34 7.25 -11.65
CA ASN A 560 -0.54 8.51 -10.91
C ASN A 560 -0.86 9.71 -11.82
N VAL A 561 -0.85 9.55 -13.15
CA VAL A 561 -1.37 10.55 -14.09
C VAL A 561 -2.89 10.67 -13.97
N ILE A 562 -3.58 9.52 -13.88
CA ILE A 562 -5.04 9.43 -13.95
C ILE A 562 -5.76 9.80 -12.64
N GLY A 563 -5.06 9.78 -11.52
CA GLY A 563 -5.58 10.21 -10.21
C GLY A 563 -4.63 9.89 -9.04
N PRO A 564 -5.03 10.29 -7.81
CA PRO A 564 -4.34 9.93 -6.58
C PRO A 564 -4.01 8.44 -6.46
N MET A 565 -2.93 8.12 -5.77
CA MET A 565 -2.34 6.77 -5.68
C MET A 565 -1.79 6.51 -4.28
N ASP A 566 -2.44 5.64 -3.53
CA ASP A 566 -2.05 5.29 -2.15
C ASP A 566 -0.94 4.24 -2.12
N PHE A 567 0.21 4.58 -2.71
CA PHE A 567 1.38 3.70 -2.76
C PHE A 567 1.93 3.32 -1.38
N THR A 568 1.60 4.10 -0.35
CA THR A 568 2.13 4.03 1.03
C THR A 568 3.66 4.22 1.09
N PRO A 569 4.22 5.39 0.71
CA PRO A 569 5.67 5.59 0.59
C PRO A 569 6.41 5.64 1.95
N THR A 570 7.74 5.82 1.89
CA THR A 570 8.64 6.12 3.02
C THR A 570 8.94 4.94 3.97
N VAL A 571 9.14 3.75 3.39
CA VAL A 571 9.67 2.57 4.09
C VAL A 571 11.13 2.81 4.50
N ILE A 572 11.51 2.51 5.75
CA ILE A 572 12.87 2.72 6.25
C ILE A 572 13.45 1.54 7.04
N SER A 573 12.63 0.73 7.72
CA SER A 573 13.06 -0.32 8.65
C SER A 573 12.93 -1.76 8.11
N ASN A 574 12.76 -1.94 6.80
CA ASN A 574 12.66 -3.26 6.15
C ASN A 574 14.02 -3.74 5.63
N SER A 575 14.39 -4.99 5.90
CA SER A 575 15.59 -5.62 5.33
C SER A 575 15.47 -5.97 3.85
N ASN A 576 14.25 -6.06 3.30
CA ASN A 576 13.98 -6.25 1.87
C ASN A 576 13.99 -4.94 1.07
N LEU A 577 14.33 -3.80 1.68
CA LEU A 577 14.30 -2.49 1.03
C LEU A 577 15.36 -2.39 -0.08
N ASN A 578 14.92 -2.15 -1.31
CA ASN A 578 15.75 -2.18 -2.53
C ASN A 578 16.18 -0.80 -3.04
N THR A 579 15.84 0.26 -2.31
CA THR A 579 15.97 1.67 -2.66
C THR A 579 16.52 2.44 -1.47
N THR A 580 17.25 3.54 -1.70
CA THR A 580 17.90 4.27 -0.59
C THR A 580 16.88 4.98 0.31
N HIS A 581 17.29 5.33 1.53
CA HIS A 581 16.48 6.17 2.41
C HIS A 581 16.15 7.55 1.79
N ALA A 582 17.05 8.12 0.98
CA ALA A 582 16.81 9.37 0.27
C ALA A 582 15.85 9.20 -0.93
N HIS A 583 15.89 8.05 -1.62
CA HIS A 583 14.86 7.65 -2.60
C HIS A 583 13.49 7.55 -1.92
N GLN A 584 13.40 6.84 -0.80
CA GLN A 584 12.16 6.65 -0.04
C GLN A 584 11.58 7.97 0.47
N LEU A 585 12.42 8.90 0.93
CA LEU A 585 11.99 10.26 1.27
C LEU A 585 11.45 11.02 0.04
N ALA A 586 12.09 10.89 -1.12
CA ALA A 586 11.67 11.54 -2.37
C ALA A 586 10.29 11.07 -2.87
N LEU A 587 9.90 9.81 -2.60
CA LEU A 587 8.58 9.28 -2.97
C LEU A 587 7.42 10.10 -2.38
N SER A 588 7.60 10.69 -1.19
CA SER A 588 6.59 11.56 -0.54
C SER A 588 6.26 12.85 -1.29
N VAL A 589 7.12 13.26 -2.23
CA VAL A 589 6.92 14.41 -3.13
C VAL A 589 6.54 13.96 -4.54
N ILE A 590 7.10 12.84 -4.99
CA ILE A 590 6.86 12.31 -6.35
C ILE A 590 5.41 11.80 -6.48
N PHE A 591 4.91 11.03 -5.52
CA PHE A 591 3.56 10.46 -5.58
C PHE A 591 2.50 11.40 -5.02
N GLU A 592 1.38 11.48 -5.73
CA GLU A 592 0.19 12.21 -5.34
C GLU A 592 -0.81 11.28 -4.68
N SER A 593 -1.11 11.54 -3.41
CA SER A 593 -2.25 10.99 -2.69
C SER A 593 -2.86 12.09 -1.83
N GLY A 594 -4.19 12.26 -1.84
CA GLY A 594 -4.87 13.24 -0.97
C GLY A 594 -4.77 12.88 0.52
N MET A 595 -4.50 11.61 0.81
CA MET A 595 -4.13 11.08 2.12
C MET A 595 -2.89 10.20 1.94
N GLN A 596 -1.70 10.65 2.34
CA GLN A 596 -0.50 9.83 2.28
C GLN A 596 -0.39 8.98 3.56
N HIS A 597 -0.64 7.68 3.45
CA HIS A 597 -0.21 6.72 4.47
C HIS A 597 1.32 6.56 4.39
N LEU A 598 1.99 6.57 5.54
CA LEU A 598 3.45 6.46 5.60
C LEU A 598 3.83 5.09 6.19
N ALA A 599 4.49 4.28 5.38
CA ALA A 599 4.69 2.84 5.60
C ALA A 599 5.91 2.53 6.46
N ASP A 600 5.90 2.96 7.73
CA ASP A 600 6.83 2.51 8.77
C ASP A 600 6.26 2.79 10.17
N SER A 601 6.94 2.34 11.23
CA SER A 601 6.48 2.58 12.60
C SER A 601 6.82 3.99 13.09
N ILE A 602 5.99 4.52 14.00
CA ILE A 602 6.30 5.77 14.72
C ILE A 602 7.63 5.70 15.48
N ASP A 603 8.04 4.51 15.94
CA ASP A 603 9.32 4.30 16.61
C ASP A 603 10.51 4.45 15.66
N SER A 604 10.35 4.03 14.40
CA SER A 604 11.34 4.20 13.32
C SER A 604 11.41 5.67 12.92
N TYR A 605 10.24 6.28 12.61
CA TYR A 605 10.18 7.68 12.21
C TYR A 605 10.70 8.62 13.31
N GLU A 606 10.42 8.35 14.60
CA GLU A 606 10.89 9.20 15.70
C GLU A 606 12.39 9.47 15.62
N ALA A 607 13.18 8.44 15.33
CA ALA A 607 14.64 8.47 15.25
C ALA A 607 15.18 8.82 13.85
N TRP A 608 14.32 8.92 12.83
CA TRP A 608 14.76 9.06 11.43
C TRP A 608 14.92 10.52 10.99
N LYS A 609 16.09 10.84 10.41
CA LYS A 609 16.43 12.18 9.89
C LYS A 609 15.37 12.80 8.95
N GLY A 610 14.67 11.98 8.17
CA GLY A 610 13.66 12.45 7.22
C GLY A 610 12.36 12.94 7.86
N LYS A 611 12.10 12.66 9.16
CA LYS A 611 10.84 13.02 9.85
C LYS A 611 10.49 14.50 9.71
N ASN A 612 11.43 15.40 9.96
CA ASN A 612 11.15 16.84 9.90
C ASN A 612 10.74 17.30 8.48
N PHE A 613 11.27 16.66 7.43
CA PHE A 613 10.84 16.91 6.05
C PHE A 613 9.43 16.39 5.82
N LEU A 614 9.12 15.16 6.23
CA LEU A 614 7.76 14.60 6.15
C LEU A 614 6.74 15.49 6.87
N ASN A 615 7.07 16.00 8.06
CA ASN A 615 6.20 16.92 8.81
C ASN A 615 5.81 18.16 7.96
N LYS A 616 6.75 18.71 7.18
CA LYS A 616 6.52 19.82 6.23
C LYS A 616 5.80 19.40 4.93
N VAL A 617 6.01 18.20 4.41
CA VAL A 617 5.41 17.74 3.13
C VAL A 617 3.87 17.81 3.15
N PRO A 618 3.22 18.46 2.17
CA PRO A 618 1.77 18.50 2.02
C PRO A 618 1.24 17.35 1.13
N ALA A 619 -0.04 17.00 1.30
CA ALA A 619 -0.74 16.00 0.47
C ALA A 619 -1.55 16.60 -0.71
N SER A 620 -1.54 17.92 -0.87
CA SER A 620 -2.21 18.61 -1.98
C SER A 620 -1.39 19.79 -2.47
N TRP A 621 -1.41 20.06 -3.76
CA TRP A 621 -0.41 20.89 -4.44
C TRP A 621 -1.07 21.98 -5.29
N ASP A 622 -0.38 23.12 -5.42
CA ASP A 622 -0.85 24.21 -6.29
C ASP A 622 -0.40 24.02 -7.74
N GLU A 623 0.75 23.36 -7.94
CA GLU A 623 1.51 23.29 -9.18
C GLU A 623 2.46 22.07 -9.17
N LEU A 624 2.68 21.49 -10.34
CA LEU A 624 3.57 20.35 -10.60
C LEU A 624 4.45 20.69 -11.81
N ARG A 625 5.75 20.37 -11.73
CA ARG A 625 6.71 20.41 -12.84
C ARG A 625 7.55 19.14 -12.83
N VAL A 626 7.57 18.42 -13.94
CA VAL A 626 8.59 17.39 -14.19
C VAL A 626 9.76 18.12 -14.83
N LEU A 627 10.91 18.14 -14.16
CA LEU A 627 12.09 18.88 -14.62
C LEU A 627 12.93 18.04 -15.59
N ASP A 628 13.09 16.74 -15.27
CA ASP A 628 13.73 15.75 -16.14
C ASP A 628 13.24 14.34 -15.74
N ALA A 629 13.06 13.43 -16.70
CA ALA A 629 12.54 12.08 -16.44
C ALA A 629 12.64 11.12 -17.63
N PHE A 630 12.65 9.81 -17.35
CA PHE A 630 12.32 8.75 -18.31
C PHE A 630 11.72 7.53 -17.58
N PRO A 631 10.57 6.96 -18.02
CA PRO A 631 9.88 5.92 -17.26
C PRO A 631 10.70 4.63 -17.14
N GLY A 632 10.84 4.11 -15.92
CA GLY A 632 11.68 2.95 -15.60
C GLY A 632 13.15 3.28 -15.30
N ASP A 633 13.61 4.49 -15.63
CA ASP A 633 14.98 4.93 -15.44
C ASP A 633 15.08 5.97 -14.30
N TYR A 634 14.37 7.10 -14.39
CA TYR A 634 14.47 8.19 -13.40
C TYR A 634 13.30 9.19 -13.48
N ALA A 635 13.10 9.94 -12.40
CA ALA A 635 12.14 11.05 -12.36
C ALA A 635 12.63 12.16 -11.41
N VAL A 636 12.59 13.41 -11.86
CA VAL A 636 12.87 14.63 -11.09
C VAL A 636 11.62 15.51 -11.12
N ILE A 637 10.87 15.57 -10.02
CA ILE A 637 9.57 16.27 -9.96
C ILE A 637 9.60 17.31 -8.85
N ALA A 638 9.29 18.56 -9.22
CA ALA A 638 9.07 19.67 -8.31
C ALA A 638 7.57 19.97 -8.19
N ARG A 639 7.08 20.16 -6.95
CA ARG A 639 5.69 20.55 -6.66
C ARG A 639 5.68 21.77 -5.72
N ARG A 640 4.70 22.68 -5.88
CA ARG A 640 4.57 23.89 -5.06
C ARG A 640 3.36 23.84 -4.13
N LYS A 641 3.49 24.38 -2.92
CA LYS A 641 2.37 24.70 -2.04
C LYS A 641 2.57 26.09 -1.44
N GLY A 642 1.69 27.03 -1.78
CA GLY A 642 1.86 28.44 -1.43
C GLY A 642 3.19 28.99 -1.97
N ASN A 643 4.09 29.36 -1.06
CA ASN A 643 5.43 29.90 -1.34
C ASN A 643 6.57 28.89 -1.07
N GLU A 644 6.26 27.61 -0.82
CA GLU A 644 7.26 26.56 -0.63
C GLU A 644 7.24 25.61 -1.81
N TRP A 645 8.43 25.22 -2.27
CA TRP A 645 8.62 24.20 -3.31
C TRP A 645 9.27 22.97 -2.69
N TYR A 646 8.80 21.80 -3.12
CA TYR A 646 9.27 20.49 -2.71
C TYR A 646 9.73 19.77 -3.98
N LEU A 647 10.91 19.17 -3.98
CA LEU A 647 11.42 18.37 -5.09
C LEU A 647 11.77 16.98 -4.60
N GLY A 648 11.31 15.97 -5.34
CA GLY A 648 11.78 14.59 -5.22
C GLY A 648 12.48 14.18 -6.51
N ALA A 649 13.66 13.58 -6.38
CA ALA A 649 14.37 12.94 -7.47
C ALA A 649 14.66 11.47 -7.13
N ILE A 650 14.49 10.58 -8.10
CA ILE A 650 14.77 9.15 -7.99
C ILE A 650 15.40 8.63 -9.28
N THR A 651 16.20 7.56 -9.17
CA THR A 651 16.81 6.88 -10.31
C THR A 651 16.93 5.37 -10.06
N SER A 652 17.00 4.55 -11.11
CA SER A 652 17.31 3.12 -11.03
C SER A 652 18.82 2.87 -11.20
N ALA A 653 19.45 3.52 -12.20
CA ALA A 653 20.90 3.55 -12.38
C ALA A 653 21.54 4.81 -11.78
N ALA A 654 22.75 4.73 -11.24
CA ALA A 654 23.47 5.88 -10.69
C ALA A 654 23.70 6.98 -11.74
N ARG A 655 23.45 8.25 -11.39
CA ARG A 655 23.56 9.41 -12.30
C ARG A 655 23.78 10.73 -11.57
N THR A 656 24.37 11.71 -12.25
CA THR A 656 24.31 13.12 -11.83
C THR A 656 23.09 13.78 -12.48
N ILE A 657 22.22 14.41 -11.68
CA ILE A 657 21.13 15.26 -12.17
C ILE A 657 21.52 16.74 -12.11
N THR A 658 20.91 17.54 -12.99
CA THR A 658 21.03 19.01 -12.99
C THR A 658 19.66 19.64 -12.79
N ILE A 659 19.53 20.56 -11.84
CA ILE A 659 18.28 21.24 -11.48
C ILE A 659 18.47 22.74 -11.71
N ASP A 660 17.96 23.23 -12.83
CA ASP A 660 17.82 24.67 -13.08
C ASP A 660 16.70 25.23 -12.18
N CYS A 661 17.04 26.14 -11.27
CA CYS A 661 16.11 26.64 -10.26
C CYS A 661 15.21 27.79 -10.75
N ASP A 662 14.93 27.88 -12.05
CA ASP A 662 14.24 29.01 -12.70
C ASP A 662 12.80 29.25 -12.20
N PHE A 663 12.21 28.22 -11.60
CA PHE A 663 10.90 28.19 -10.97
C PHE A 663 10.86 28.87 -9.58
N LEU A 664 12.01 29.19 -9.00
CA LEU A 664 12.12 29.88 -7.70
C LEU A 664 12.02 31.41 -7.84
N GLY A 665 11.78 32.06 -6.71
CA GLY A 665 11.96 33.50 -6.54
C GLY A 665 13.34 33.85 -5.99
N ALA A 666 13.48 35.05 -5.43
CA ALA A 666 14.68 35.44 -4.68
C ALA A 666 14.49 35.18 -3.17
N GLY A 667 15.55 34.70 -2.51
CA GLY A 667 15.62 34.54 -1.04
C GLY A 667 15.45 33.11 -0.53
N TYR A 668 15.31 32.13 -1.41
CA TYR A 668 15.06 30.74 -1.04
C TYR A 668 16.32 30.08 -0.45
N THR A 669 16.10 29.15 0.46
CA THR A 669 17.10 28.19 0.94
C THR A 669 16.64 26.78 0.58
N ALA A 670 17.52 26.03 -0.09
CA ALA A 670 17.37 24.62 -0.40
C ALA A 670 17.90 23.78 0.78
N TYR A 671 17.01 23.07 1.46
CA TYR A 671 17.34 22.07 2.46
C TYR A 671 17.28 20.69 1.79
N ILE A 672 18.46 20.12 1.55
CA ILE A 672 18.65 18.94 0.69
C ILE A 672 18.92 17.72 1.57
N TYR A 673 18.16 16.66 1.34
CA TYR A 673 18.39 15.31 1.84
C TYR A 673 18.77 14.42 0.65
N LYS A 674 19.91 13.74 0.73
CA LYS A 674 20.52 13.03 -0.42
C LYS A 674 21.20 11.72 -0.01
N ASP A 675 21.46 10.87 -1.00
CA ASP A 675 22.18 9.60 -0.83
C ASP A 675 23.51 9.77 -0.07
N SER A 676 23.94 8.68 0.57
CA SER A 676 25.22 8.55 1.28
C SER A 676 26.03 7.37 0.71
N ASP A 677 27.20 7.09 1.29
CA ASP A 677 28.04 5.94 0.90
C ASP A 677 27.39 4.58 1.24
N ASP A 678 26.34 4.57 2.08
CA ASP A 678 25.49 3.42 2.40
C ASP A 678 24.01 3.75 2.07
N PRO A 679 23.24 2.83 1.45
CA PRO A 679 21.86 3.10 1.02
C PRO A 679 20.88 3.37 2.17
N THR A 680 21.19 2.95 3.40
CA THR A 680 20.40 3.20 4.61
C THR A 680 20.91 4.38 5.44
N MET A 681 21.98 5.06 5.01
CA MET A 681 22.38 6.37 5.52
C MET A 681 21.89 7.51 4.62
N MET A 682 21.62 8.66 5.23
CA MET A 682 21.19 9.86 4.51
C MET A 682 22.03 11.08 4.89
N ALA A 683 22.60 11.72 3.87
CA ALA A 683 23.37 12.96 3.99
C ALA A 683 22.45 14.18 3.86
N THR A 684 22.84 15.28 4.51
CA THR A 684 22.10 16.55 4.50
C THR A 684 23.00 17.70 4.05
N ASP A 685 22.40 18.71 3.42
CA ASP A 685 23.09 19.88 2.86
C ASP A 685 22.12 21.08 2.82
N VAL A 686 22.64 22.30 2.93
CA VAL A 686 21.84 23.54 3.02
C VAL A 686 22.48 24.63 2.16
N GLN A 687 21.78 25.06 1.12
CA GLN A 687 22.30 26.00 0.12
C GLN A 687 21.31 27.16 -0.13
N ALA A 688 21.80 28.40 -0.13
CA ALA A 688 21.00 29.55 -0.53
C ALA A 688 20.89 29.61 -2.07
N VAL A 689 19.68 29.79 -2.59
CA VAL A 689 19.37 29.68 -4.03
C VAL A 689 18.39 30.75 -4.52
N ASP A 690 18.40 30.99 -5.82
CA ASP A 690 17.49 31.88 -6.55
C ASP A 690 17.19 31.37 -7.96
N SER A 691 16.41 32.13 -8.73
CA SER A 691 16.02 31.82 -10.11
C SER A 691 17.17 31.80 -11.14
N SER A 692 18.43 31.95 -10.71
CA SER A 692 19.63 31.82 -11.54
C SER A 692 20.58 30.72 -11.06
N SER A 693 20.19 30.02 -9.98
CA SER A 693 20.95 28.94 -9.38
C SER A 693 20.76 27.63 -10.14
N VAL A 694 21.81 26.83 -10.21
CA VAL A 694 21.80 25.49 -10.80
C VAL A 694 22.40 24.53 -9.79
N LEU A 695 21.62 23.55 -9.34
CA LEU A 695 22.10 22.49 -8.46
C LEU A 695 22.51 21.28 -9.29
N MET A 696 23.69 20.72 -8.98
CA MET A 696 24.12 19.42 -9.50
C MET A 696 24.17 18.45 -8.32
N LEU A 697 23.50 17.32 -8.44
CA LEU A 697 23.40 16.31 -7.39
C LEU A 697 23.66 14.92 -7.97
N ASP A 698 24.55 14.17 -7.33
CA ASP A 698 24.77 12.77 -7.64
C ASP A 698 23.72 11.91 -6.93
N LEU A 699 23.12 10.99 -7.66
CA LEU A 699 22.18 9.97 -7.17
C LEU A 699 22.83 8.59 -7.29
N ALA A 700 22.73 7.79 -6.23
CA ALA A 700 23.19 6.41 -6.21
C ALA A 700 22.33 5.51 -7.13
N SER A 701 22.77 4.28 -7.40
CA SER A 701 21.89 3.29 -8.02
C SER A 701 20.76 2.95 -7.06
N THR A 702 19.53 2.85 -7.56
CA THR A 702 18.28 2.85 -6.80
C THR A 702 18.15 3.99 -5.76
N GLY A 703 18.90 5.08 -5.98
CA GLY A 703 19.01 6.25 -5.11
C GLY A 703 18.06 7.39 -5.44
N GLY A 704 18.25 8.52 -4.75
CA GLY A 704 17.40 9.70 -4.86
C GLY A 704 17.79 10.87 -3.95
N CYS A 705 17.02 11.95 -4.05
CA CYS A 705 17.13 13.09 -3.13
C CYS A 705 15.77 13.78 -2.93
N ALA A 706 15.58 14.38 -1.76
CA ALA A 706 14.44 15.22 -1.43
C ALA A 706 14.90 16.62 -1.03
N ILE A 707 14.27 17.67 -1.58
CA ILE A 707 14.67 19.07 -1.34
C ILE A 707 13.45 19.89 -0.93
N LEU A 708 13.56 20.64 0.16
CA LEU A 708 12.63 21.70 0.54
C LEU A 708 13.27 23.04 0.18
N PHE A 709 12.67 23.77 -0.75
CA PHE A 709 13.00 25.16 -1.03
C PHE A 709 11.99 26.06 -0.32
N THR A 710 12.45 26.81 0.69
CA THR A 710 11.61 27.74 1.44
C THR A 710 12.31 29.07 1.71
N ASN A 711 11.53 30.11 1.99
CA ASN A 711 12.00 31.41 2.50
C ASN A 711 11.93 31.49 4.04
N GLU A 712 11.47 30.42 4.70
CA GLU A 712 11.41 30.30 6.17
C GLU A 712 12.63 29.56 6.72
N ASN A 713 12.92 29.73 8.02
CA ASN A 713 13.93 28.91 8.68
C ASN A 713 13.35 27.52 8.95
N PHE A 714 13.88 26.48 8.31
CA PHE A 714 13.53 25.09 8.57
C PHE A 714 14.57 24.40 9.47
N LEU A 715 14.10 23.56 10.39
CA LEU A 715 14.93 22.73 11.26
C LEU A 715 15.14 21.37 10.58
N GLN A 716 16.26 21.22 9.87
CA GLN A 716 16.57 20.00 9.13
C GLN A 716 16.95 18.82 10.03
N GLU A 717 17.59 19.11 11.17
CA GLU A 717 18.05 18.14 12.16
C GLU A 717 16.96 17.80 13.18
N LEU A 718 16.97 16.57 13.68
CA LEU A 718 16.15 16.16 14.83
C LEU A 718 16.51 16.98 16.07
N GLN A 719 15.56 17.14 16.99
CA GLN A 719 15.74 17.84 18.27
C GLN A 719 15.24 16.95 19.41
N ASP A 720 15.83 17.12 20.58
CA ASP A 720 15.45 16.41 21.80
C ASP A 720 14.11 16.93 22.36
N ASP A 721 13.24 16.02 22.80
CA ASP A 721 12.03 16.41 23.54
C ASP A 721 12.42 16.88 24.95
N ALA A 722 12.11 18.14 25.27
CA ALA A 722 12.34 18.75 26.56
C ALA A 722 11.58 18.11 27.74
N SER A 723 10.67 17.14 27.49
CA SER A 723 10.05 16.31 28.54
C SER A 723 10.95 15.18 29.05
N TYR A 724 12.02 14.81 28.32
CA TYR A 724 12.99 13.78 28.71
C TYR A 724 14.37 14.38 29.06
N VAL A 725 15.17 13.59 29.78
CA VAL A 725 16.63 13.79 29.88
C VAL A 725 17.32 12.75 29.01
N TYR A 726 18.13 13.20 28.06
CA TYR A 726 18.87 12.36 27.11
C TYR A 726 20.29 12.03 27.61
N TYR A 727 20.76 10.82 27.28
CA TYR A 727 22.08 10.31 27.61
C TYR A 727 22.64 9.53 26.40
N GLU A 728 23.67 10.07 25.76
CA GLU A 728 24.38 9.45 24.62
C GLU A 728 25.20 8.23 25.08
N ALA A 729 25.21 7.13 24.30
CA ALA A 729 25.83 5.87 24.72
C ALA A 729 27.36 5.93 24.74
N GLU A 730 27.97 6.69 23.84
CA GLU A 730 29.42 6.83 23.70
C GLU A 730 30.02 7.94 24.58
N SER A 731 29.17 8.60 25.37
CA SER A 731 29.56 9.59 26.36
C SER A 731 30.71 9.12 27.23
N SER A 732 31.74 9.97 27.39
CA SER A 732 32.90 9.72 28.25
C SER A 732 32.59 9.56 29.75
N GLN A 733 31.32 9.67 30.15
CA GLN A 733 30.85 9.37 31.51
C GLN A 733 30.32 7.93 31.67
N ASN A 734 30.17 7.17 30.58
CA ASN A 734 29.67 5.80 30.58
C ASN A 734 30.83 4.79 30.64
N SER A 735 30.55 3.58 31.14
CA SER A 735 31.51 2.46 31.13
C SER A 735 31.22 1.49 29.99
N LEU A 736 32.25 1.13 29.22
CA LEU A 736 32.21 0.06 28.22
C LEU A 736 32.96 -1.19 28.73
N THR A 737 32.39 -2.38 28.52
CA THR A 737 32.98 -3.67 28.93
C THR A 737 33.10 -4.67 27.78
N GLY A 738 33.89 -5.72 27.98
CA GLY A 738 34.06 -6.81 27.00
C GLY A 738 34.77 -6.33 25.75
N GLN A 739 34.08 -6.32 24.62
CA GLN A 739 34.52 -5.77 23.33
C GLN A 739 33.65 -4.58 22.86
N ALA A 740 32.78 -4.03 23.72
CA ALA A 740 31.95 -2.88 23.39
C ALA A 740 32.79 -1.68 22.93
N SER A 741 32.39 -1.04 21.84
CA SER A 741 33.20 -0.03 21.15
C SER A 741 32.36 1.08 20.53
N VAL A 742 32.88 2.30 20.56
CA VAL A 742 32.28 3.43 19.84
C VAL A 742 32.46 3.26 18.32
N VAL A 743 31.38 3.40 17.57
CA VAL A 743 31.32 3.32 16.10
C VAL A 743 30.95 4.71 15.56
N GLN A 744 31.49 5.12 14.41
CA GLN A 744 31.01 6.31 13.69
C GLN A 744 29.82 5.91 12.84
N ASP A 745 28.75 6.70 12.87
CA ASP A 745 27.53 6.42 12.15
C ASP A 745 26.82 7.74 11.82
N GLY A 746 26.67 8.03 10.53
CA GLY A 746 26.15 9.33 10.09
C GLY A 746 24.68 9.56 10.43
N ASN A 747 23.89 8.51 10.68
CA ASN A 747 22.48 8.64 11.05
C ASN A 747 22.28 8.88 12.56
N CYS A 748 23.24 8.44 13.39
CA CYS A 748 23.15 8.49 14.84
C CYS A 748 23.33 9.90 15.43
N PHE A 749 22.84 10.13 16.63
CA PHE A 749 23.00 11.41 17.32
C PHE A 749 24.48 11.61 17.67
N GLY A 750 24.95 12.86 17.53
CA GLY A 750 26.39 13.15 17.62
C GLY A 750 27.27 12.38 16.62
N GLU A 751 26.70 11.78 15.57
CA GLU A 751 27.33 10.94 14.54
C GLU A 751 27.96 9.63 15.09
N LYS A 752 27.49 9.11 16.23
CA LYS A 752 28.10 7.95 16.91
C LYS A 752 27.10 7.08 17.65
N LYS A 753 27.50 5.83 17.88
CA LYS A 753 26.79 4.83 18.69
C LYS A 753 27.79 3.89 19.37
N VAL A 754 27.33 3.05 20.30
CA VAL A 754 28.12 1.96 20.88
C VAL A 754 27.64 0.63 20.30
N GLY A 755 28.56 -0.08 19.65
CA GLY A 755 28.33 -1.41 19.10
C GLY A 755 29.21 -2.50 19.70
N ASN A 756 29.19 -3.68 19.08
CA ASN A 756 29.83 -4.91 19.58
C ASN A 756 29.32 -5.36 20.96
N LEU A 757 28.02 -5.12 21.23
CA LEU A 757 27.36 -5.42 22.50
C LEU A 757 26.96 -6.90 22.64
N GLY A 758 26.95 -7.38 23.89
CA GLY A 758 26.69 -8.77 24.25
C GLY A 758 27.78 -9.77 23.83
N GLY A 759 27.35 -10.92 23.33
CA GLY A 759 28.18 -12.01 22.83
C GLY A 759 28.99 -12.74 23.92
N SER A 760 29.93 -13.59 23.48
CA SER A 760 30.76 -14.43 24.36
C SER A 760 31.72 -13.66 25.28
N ALA A 761 31.94 -12.37 25.01
CA ALA A 761 32.69 -11.45 25.87
C ALA A 761 31.81 -10.75 26.93
N SER A 762 30.49 -10.95 26.87
CA SER A 762 29.46 -10.21 27.62
C SER A 762 29.71 -8.71 27.61
N SER A 763 29.91 -8.17 26.40
CA SER A 763 30.11 -6.74 26.16
C SER A 763 28.90 -5.94 26.62
N SER A 764 29.12 -4.79 27.25
CA SER A 764 28.03 -3.92 27.70
C SER A 764 28.41 -2.45 27.65
N VAL A 765 27.38 -1.60 27.54
CA VAL A 765 27.43 -0.17 27.85
C VAL A 765 26.67 0.06 29.16
N THR A 766 27.26 0.82 30.08
CA THR A 766 26.62 1.25 31.33
C THR A 766 26.49 2.77 31.34
N PHE A 767 25.26 3.25 31.31
CA PHE A 767 24.91 4.65 31.54
C PHE A 767 25.04 4.93 33.05
N GLU A 768 26.16 5.52 33.46
CA GLU A 768 26.58 5.61 34.87
C GLU A 768 25.83 6.68 35.69
N ASN A 769 25.17 7.63 35.02
CA ASN A 769 24.69 8.88 35.61
C ASN A 769 23.21 9.18 35.32
N VAL A 770 22.35 8.16 35.21
CA VAL A 770 20.92 8.36 34.90
C VAL A 770 20.22 8.96 36.13
N THR A 771 19.77 10.22 36.03
CA THR A 771 19.19 10.95 37.17
C THR A 771 17.68 10.84 37.27
N ALA A 772 17.18 10.59 38.48
CA ALA A 772 15.77 10.48 38.84
C ALA A 772 15.45 11.43 40.01
N ALA A 773 14.44 12.29 39.87
CA ALA A 773 14.09 13.31 40.87
C ALA A 773 13.45 12.73 42.14
N SER A 774 12.75 11.61 41.99
CA SER A 774 12.13 10.81 43.05
C SER A 774 12.19 9.32 42.67
N ALA A 775 12.11 8.43 43.65
CA ALA A 775 12.03 7.00 43.37
C ALA A 775 10.65 6.63 42.81
N GLY A 776 10.59 5.62 41.93
CA GLY A 776 9.37 5.13 41.28
C GLY A 776 9.59 4.79 39.81
N SER A 777 8.51 4.65 39.04
CA SER A 777 8.55 4.28 37.63
C SER A 777 8.95 5.43 36.70
N TYR A 778 9.80 5.12 35.72
CA TYR A 778 10.28 6.01 34.66
C TYR A 778 10.09 5.33 33.31
N GLU A 779 9.66 6.11 32.33
CA GLU A 779 9.69 5.72 30.92
C GLU A 779 11.10 5.93 30.39
N VAL A 780 11.61 4.91 29.68
CA VAL A 780 12.88 4.92 28.97
C VAL A 780 12.59 4.68 27.49
N LYS A 781 13.06 5.60 26.67
CA LYS A 781 13.26 5.40 25.23
C LYS A 781 14.69 4.91 25.00
N LEU A 782 14.84 3.81 24.28
CA LEU A 782 16.11 3.26 23.83
C LEU A 782 16.20 3.40 22.31
N TYR A 783 17.15 4.22 21.84
CA TYR A 783 17.45 4.38 20.42
C TYR A 783 18.53 3.36 20.05
N TYR A 784 18.22 2.47 19.11
CA TYR A 784 19.06 1.32 18.76
C TYR A 784 19.05 1.04 17.25
N ALA A 785 20.07 0.33 16.77
CA ALA A 785 20.15 -0.16 15.39
C ALA A 785 20.51 -1.65 15.34
N SER A 786 19.83 -2.41 14.48
CA SER A 786 20.06 -3.84 14.30
C SER A 786 19.55 -4.32 12.93
N GLY A 787 20.43 -4.92 12.13
CA GLY A 787 20.00 -5.57 10.87
C GLY A 787 19.05 -6.76 11.07
N ASP A 788 19.11 -7.41 12.25
CA ASP A 788 18.32 -8.59 12.61
C ASP A 788 17.44 -8.30 13.85
N GLN A 789 16.39 -9.09 14.08
CA GLN A 789 15.71 -9.13 15.38
C GLN A 789 16.67 -9.70 16.44
N ARG A 790 16.83 -9.01 17.57
CA ARG A 790 17.81 -9.37 18.61
C ARG A 790 17.30 -9.02 20.01
N ASN A 791 17.85 -9.74 20.99
CA ASN A 791 17.60 -9.47 22.39
C ASN A 791 18.73 -8.62 22.98
N ILE A 792 18.39 -7.73 23.91
CA ILE A 792 19.35 -7.00 24.76
C ILE A 792 18.99 -7.19 26.24
N SER A 793 19.98 -7.54 27.04
CA SER A 793 19.85 -7.67 28.48
C SER A 793 20.03 -6.30 29.14
N LEU A 794 19.03 -5.88 29.89
CA LEU A 794 19.01 -4.68 30.74
C LEU A 794 19.23 -5.08 32.20
N TRP A 795 20.06 -4.29 32.90
CA TRP A 795 20.10 -4.25 34.37
C TRP A 795 19.95 -2.81 34.85
N VAL A 796 19.16 -2.62 35.91
CA VAL A 796 18.95 -1.33 36.58
C VAL A 796 19.56 -1.41 37.97
N ASN A 797 20.50 -0.51 38.28
CA ASN A 797 21.29 -0.50 39.51
C ASN A 797 21.92 -1.89 39.80
N ASN A 798 21.54 -2.52 40.92
CA ASN A 798 21.96 -3.88 41.28
C ASN A 798 20.81 -4.89 41.17
N GLY A 799 19.81 -4.60 40.33
CA GLY A 799 18.64 -5.44 40.08
C GLY A 799 18.94 -6.68 39.23
N GLU A 800 17.89 -7.48 39.03
CA GLU A 800 17.95 -8.69 38.20
C GLU A 800 18.01 -8.36 36.70
N GLU A 801 18.30 -9.38 35.89
CA GLU A 801 18.37 -9.25 34.43
C GLU A 801 16.97 -9.20 33.82
N ARG A 802 16.67 -8.15 33.05
CA ARG A 802 15.50 -8.09 32.17
C ARG A 802 15.96 -8.19 30.73
N VAL A 803 15.56 -9.24 30.04
CA VAL A 803 15.72 -9.32 28.58
C VAL A 803 14.65 -8.45 27.91
N LEU A 804 15.08 -7.61 26.97
CA LEU A 804 14.22 -6.90 26.03
C LEU A 804 14.40 -7.52 24.65
N GLU A 805 13.31 -7.90 24.01
CA GLU A 805 13.29 -8.31 22.61
C GLU A 805 13.10 -7.08 21.73
N LEU A 806 13.96 -6.91 20.73
CA LEU A 806 14.00 -5.73 19.87
C LEU A 806 13.87 -6.16 18.39
N PRO A 807 12.83 -5.70 17.67
CA PRO A 807 12.69 -5.93 16.24
C PRO A 807 13.90 -5.46 15.45
N ALA A 808 14.11 -6.04 14.25
CA ALA A 808 15.05 -5.50 13.29
C ALA A 808 14.70 -4.04 12.95
N THR A 809 15.73 -3.23 12.69
CA THR A 809 15.59 -1.86 12.17
C THR A 809 15.89 -1.77 10.68
N GLY A 810 16.10 -2.91 10.01
CA GLY A 810 16.41 -3.00 8.56
C GLY A 810 17.89 -2.91 8.24
N SER A 811 18.70 -2.20 9.03
CA SER A 811 20.17 -2.21 8.94
C SER A 811 20.81 -1.79 10.27
N TYR A 812 22.15 -1.82 10.34
CA TYR A 812 22.89 -1.25 11.47
C TYR A 812 22.98 0.28 11.43
N HIS A 813 22.48 0.95 10.38
CA HIS A 813 22.48 2.42 10.24
C HIS A 813 21.08 3.03 10.40
N THR A 814 20.01 2.26 10.20
CA THR A 814 18.65 2.70 10.56
C THR A 814 18.43 2.58 12.07
N LEU A 815 17.96 3.66 12.71
CA LEU A 815 17.57 3.67 14.11
C LEU A 815 16.08 3.37 14.31
N ARG A 816 15.73 2.76 15.46
CA ARG A 816 14.37 2.66 16.00
C ARG A 816 14.37 2.99 17.51
N CYS A 817 13.27 3.55 18.00
CA CYS A 817 13.06 3.94 19.39
C CYS A 817 12.15 2.95 20.15
N GLN A 818 12.72 2.03 20.93
CA GLN A 818 11.92 1.18 21.83
C GLN A 818 11.55 1.93 23.12
N ARG A 819 10.26 1.98 23.45
CA ARG A 819 9.74 2.44 24.76
C ARG A 819 9.67 1.28 25.75
N PHE A 820 10.04 1.49 27.01
CA PHE A 820 9.75 0.59 28.14
C PHE A 820 9.85 1.30 29.50
N TYR A 821 9.27 0.70 30.54
CA TYR A 821 9.28 1.24 31.91
C TYR A 821 10.31 0.56 32.81
N VAL A 822 10.91 1.33 33.74
CA VAL A 822 11.84 0.87 34.79
C VAL A 822 11.57 1.55 36.12
N GLU A 823 11.82 0.87 37.24
CA GLU A 823 11.85 1.50 38.57
C GLU A 823 13.24 2.08 38.84
N LEU A 824 13.32 3.36 39.20
CA LEU A 824 14.56 4.05 39.58
C LEU A 824 14.57 4.46 41.05
N ASP A 825 15.77 4.48 41.65
CA ASP A 825 16.03 5.08 42.96
C ASP A 825 16.13 6.61 42.85
N ALA A 826 15.78 7.33 43.92
CA ALA A 826 15.92 8.79 43.96
C ALA A 826 17.40 9.22 43.95
N GLY A 827 17.83 9.97 42.94
CA GLY A 827 19.21 10.41 42.76
C GLY A 827 19.83 9.89 41.46
N VAL A 828 20.96 9.18 41.57
CA VAL A 828 21.74 8.67 40.43
C VAL A 828 21.56 7.16 40.32
N ASN A 829 21.30 6.69 39.11
CA ASN A 829 21.06 5.30 38.74
C ASN A 829 22.00 4.85 37.63
N GLN A 830 22.25 3.55 37.57
CA GLN A 830 23.01 2.88 36.51
C GLN A 830 22.05 2.05 35.65
N LEU A 831 22.03 2.30 34.33
CA LEU A 831 21.35 1.43 33.36
C LEU A 831 22.41 0.75 32.50
N ARG A 832 22.50 -0.58 32.56
CA ARG A 832 23.44 -1.38 31.76
C ARG A 832 22.72 -2.17 30.69
N PHE A 833 23.19 -2.08 29.46
CA PHE A 833 22.71 -2.82 28.29
C PHE A 833 23.81 -3.71 27.73
N GLY A 834 23.51 -4.98 27.46
CA GLY A 834 24.46 -5.98 26.96
C GLY A 834 23.81 -7.35 26.78
N GLY A 835 24.50 -8.42 27.18
CA GLY A 835 23.93 -9.79 27.18
C GLY A 835 24.99 -10.88 27.03
N THR A 836 24.55 -12.13 26.84
CA THR A 836 25.41 -13.29 26.48
C THR A 836 25.30 -13.66 24.99
N SER A 837 24.16 -13.36 24.36
CA SER A 837 23.98 -13.32 22.90
C SER A 837 24.42 -11.96 22.34
N TYR A 838 24.69 -11.86 21.04
CA TYR A 838 24.93 -10.56 20.41
C TYR A 838 23.65 -9.69 20.47
N ALA A 839 23.81 -8.44 20.90
CA ALA A 839 22.73 -7.48 21.00
C ALA A 839 22.71 -6.55 19.76
N PRO A 840 21.71 -5.64 19.64
CA PRO A 840 21.81 -4.43 18.82
C PRO A 840 22.94 -3.49 19.24
N ASP A 841 23.27 -2.54 18.36
CA ASP A 841 24.04 -1.36 18.74
C ASP A 841 23.11 -0.32 19.39
N VAL A 842 23.62 0.47 20.35
CA VAL A 842 22.86 1.50 21.07
C VAL A 842 23.40 2.90 20.75
N ASP A 843 22.52 3.78 20.30
CA ASP A 843 22.76 5.20 20.02
C ASP A 843 22.68 6.00 21.34
N ARG A 844 21.48 6.07 21.94
CA ARG A 844 21.25 6.79 23.21
C ARG A 844 20.03 6.29 23.96
N ILE A 845 19.84 6.80 25.18
CA ILE A 845 18.58 6.66 25.93
C ILE A 845 18.00 8.03 26.29
N ALA A 846 16.68 8.12 26.37
CA ALA A 846 15.97 9.26 26.93
C ALA A 846 15.06 8.81 28.07
N VAL A 847 15.05 9.54 29.19
CA VAL A 847 14.39 9.11 30.43
C VAL A 847 13.50 10.22 30.99
N ARG A 848 12.25 9.89 31.32
CA ARG A 848 11.31 10.77 32.05
C ARG A 848 10.52 10.02 33.11
N ALA A 849 10.02 10.70 34.12
CA ALA A 849 9.12 10.08 35.10
C ALA A 849 7.84 9.62 34.39
N ALA A 850 7.38 8.40 34.66
CA ALA A 850 6.18 7.86 34.05
C ALA A 850 4.93 8.33 34.80
N GLU A 851 3.83 8.55 34.06
CA GLU A 851 2.50 8.57 34.69
C GLU A 851 2.15 7.14 35.16
N PRO A 852 1.61 6.96 36.37
CA PRO A 852 1.53 5.64 37.01
C PRO A 852 0.41 4.75 36.44
N GLN A 853 0.71 4.04 35.35
CA GLN A 853 -0.10 2.91 34.90
C GLN A 853 0.21 1.64 35.72
N TYR A 854 -0.64 1.35 36.70
CA TYR A 854 -0.68 0.05 37.37
C TYR A 854 -1.79 -0.81 36.78
N TYR A 855 -1.52 -2.10 36.59
CA TYR A 855 -2.51 -3.10 36.18
C TYR A 855 -2.73 -4.10 37.33
N THR A 856 -4.00 -4.46 37.57
CA THR A 856 -4.37 -5.52 38.52
C THR A 856 -4.58 -6.82 37.76
N LYS A 857 -3.66 -7.78 37.96
CA LYS A 857 -3.72 -9.11 37.34
C LYS A 857 -4.65 -10.07 38.10
N MET A 858 -5.42 -10.87 37.36
CA MET A 858 -6.36 -11.88 37.84
C MET A 858 -6.28 -13.13 36.95
N GLU A 859 -5.97 -14.30 37.52
CA GLU A 859 -5.87 -15.56 36.76
C GLU A 859 -7.26 -16.09 36.36
N ALA A 860 -7.39 -16.76 35.21
CA ALA A 860 -8.70 -17.23 34.74
C ALA A 860 -9.22 -18.46 35.51
N GLU A 861 -8.35 -19.33 36.03
CA GLU A 861 -8.78 -20.49 36.82
C GLU A 861 -9.32 -20.16 38.21
N ASP A 862 -9.01 -18.97 38.75
CA ASP A 862 -9.53 -18.47 40.03
C ASP A 862 -10.95 -17.90 39.89
N GLY A 863 -11.44 -17.76 38.65
CA GLY A 863 -12.83 -17.41 38.35
C GLY A 863 -13.82 -18.57 38.59
N ILE A 864 -15.11 -18.24 38.62
CA ILE A 864 -16.17 -19.26 38.60
C ILE A 864 -16.32 -19.78 37.16
N ILE A 865 -15.86 -21.00 36.92
CA ILE A 865 -15.95 -21.69 35.62
C ILE A 865 -17.22 -22.55 35.57
N THR A 866 -17.96 -22.53 34.46
CA THR A 866 -19.11 -23.43 34.20
C THR A 866 -18.79 -24.49 33.16
N SER A 867 -19.30 -25.72 33.35
CA SER A 867 -19.20 -26.78 32.34
C SER A 867 -20.01 -26.44 31.08
N PRO A 868 -19.52 -26.67 29.84
CA PRO A 868 -18.36 -27.49 29.46
C PRO A 868 -16.95 -26.91 29.70
N ALA A 869 -16.79 -25.63 30.05
CA ALA A 869 -15.46 -25.07 30.29
C ALA A 869 -14.80 -25.69 31.54
N TYR A 870 -13.46 -25.78 31.53
CA TYR A 870 -12.67 -26.29 32.66
C TYR A 870 -11.24 -25.74 32.65
N ALA A 871 -10.67 -25.56 33.84
CA ALA A 871 -9.24 -25.27 34.01
C ALA A 871 -8.39 -26.53 33.80
N GLN A 872 -7.29 -26.40 33.05
CA GLN A 872 -6.30 -27.47 32.86
C GLN A 872 -4.88 -26.94 32.90
N ASN A 873 -3.94 -27.78 33.31
CA ASN A 873 -2.52 -27.43 33.42
C ASN A 873 -1.93 -27.17 32.02
N SER A 874 -1.18 -26.08 31.88
CA SER A 874 -0.43 -25.71 30.68
C SER A 874 0.80 -24.90 31.10
N SER A 875 2.00 -25.46 30.94
CA SER A 875 3.24 -24.90 31.53
C SER A 875 3.81 -23.67 30.79
N GLY A 876 3.15 -23.21 29.73
CA GLY A 876 3.49 -21.97 29.01
C GLY A 876 2.57 -20.79 29.35
N PHE A 877 1.72 -20.95 30.37
CA PHE A 877 0.65 -20.01 30.74
C PHE A 877 0.85 -19.52 32.17
N SER A 878 0.13 -18.46 32.55
CA SER A 878 0.06 -18.01 33.94
C SER A 878 -0.51 -19.10 34.86
N GLY A 879 -0.12 -19.10 36.13
CA GLY A 879 -0.55 -20.11 37.11
C GLY A 879 -0.21 -21.58 36.76
N GLU A 880 0.60 -21.82 35.73
CA GLU A 880 0.77 -23.11 35.01
C GLU A 880 -0.54 -23.70 34.49
N LYS A 881 -1.56 -22.88 34.14
CA LYS A 881 -2.91 -23.32 33.76
C LYS A 881 -3.56 -22.43 32.69
N LYS A 882 -4.67 -22.90 32.15
CA LYS A 882 -5.62 -22.12 31.32
C LYS A 882 -7.03 -22.65 31.47
N VAL A 883 -8.03 -21.83 31.18
CA VAL A 883 -9.43 -22.28 31.06
C VAL A 883 -9.78 -22.54 29.60
N SER A 884 -10.08 -23.80 29.29
CA SER A 884 -10.43 -24.25 27.94
C SER A 884 -11.93 -24.57 27.82
N TYR A 885 -12.41 -24.70 26.58
CA TYR A 885 -13.83 -24.96 26.24
C TYR A 885 -14.81 -23.87 26.72
N VAL A 886 -14.34 -22.63 26.83
CA VAL A 886 -15.21 -21.45 26.94
C VAL A 886 -16.04 -21.34 25.66
N GLY A 887 -17.35 -21.15 25.80
CA GLY A 887 -18.29 -21.13 24.68
C GLY A 887 -19.53 -22.04 24.86
N TYR A 888 -20.54 -21.77 24.04
CA TYR A 888 -21.93 -22.25 24.16
C TYR A 888 -22.56 -22.04 25.54
N ALA A 889 -22.26 -22.92 26.50
CA ALA A 889 -22.72 -22.87 27.89
C ALA A 889 -21.57 -22.75 28.92
N GLY A 890 -20.32 -22.81 28.45
CA GLY A 890 -19.11 -22.66 29.25
C GLY A 890 -18.69 -21.20 29.33
N GLU A 891 -18.51 -20.70 30.54
CA GLU A 891 -18.14 -19.32 30.83
C GLU A 891 -17.18 -19.25 32.03
N VAL A 892 -16.45 -18.14 32.13
CA VAL A 892 -15.64 -17.77 33.29
C VAL A 892 -16.22 -16.49 33.88
N THR A 893 -16.44 -16.45 35.20
CA THR A 893 -16.90 -15.23 35.89
C THR A 893 -16.00 -14.87 37.06
N LEU A 894 -15.31 -13.73 36.95
CA LEU A 894 -14.68 -13.04 38.08
C LEU A 894 -15.76 -12.28 38.86
N ASN A 895 -15.67 -12.23 40.20
CA ASN A 895 -16.68 -11.56 41.05
C ASN A 895 -16.10 -10.51 42.03
N ASN A 896 -14.78 -10.38 42.09
CA ASN A 896 -14.08 -9.50 43.04
C ASN A 896 -13.18 -8.49 42.29
N VAL A 897 -13.70 -7.90 41.20
CA VAL A 897 -12.97 -6.93 40.38
C VAL A 897 -13.17 -5.55 41.00
N HIS A 898 -12.44 -5.27 42.07
CA HIS A 898 -12.52 -4.02 42.81
C HIS A 898 -11.81 -2.88 42.08
N VAL A 899 -12.49 -1.75 41.92
CA VAL A 899 -11.90 -0.48 41.45
C VAL A 899 -12.32 0.69 42.33
N GLU A 900 -11.44 1.68 42.52
CA GLU A 900 -11.69 2.81 43.43
C GLU A 900 -12.72 3.82 42.91
N GLN A 901 -13.00 3.83 41.59
CA GLN A 901 -13.85 4.84 40.94
C GLN A 901 -14.80 4.18 39.92
N SER A 902 -15.95 4.81 39.65
CA SER A 902 -16.80 4.40 38.53
C SER A 902 -16.27 5.06 37.25
N GLY A 903 -16.18 4.31 36.15
CA GLY A 903 -15.68 4.83 34.88
C GLY A 903 -15.48 3.73 33.84
N THR A 904 -14.93 4.11 32.68
CA THR A 904 -14.51 3.16 31.63
C THR A 904 -13.06 2.78 31.87
N TYR A 905 -12.79 1.48 31.98
CA TYR A 905 -11.47 0.93 32.26
C TYR A 905 -10.95 0.14 31.05
N LEU A 906 -9.63 0.19 30.84
CA LEU A 906 -8.95 -0.73 29.93
C LEU A 906 -8.82 -2.10 30.59
N LEU A 907 -9.31 -3.12 29.89
CA LEU A 907 -9.17 -4.54 30.22
C LEU A 907 -8.33 -5.23 29.14
N ARG A 908 -7.19 -5.78 29.53
CA ARG A 908 -6.44 -6.75 28.73
C ARG A 908 -6.93 -8.15 29.06
N VAL A 909 -7.28 -8.90 28.03
CA VAL A 909 -7.62 -10.34 28.13
C VAL A 909 -6.50 -11.13 27.49
N TYR A 910 -5.81 -11.96 28.27
CA TYR A 910 -4.78 -12.89 27.77
C TYR A 910 -5.43 -14.23 27.43
N TYR A 911 -5.18 -14.73 26.22
CA TYR A 911 -5.92 -15.84 25.63
C TYR A 911 -5.03 -16.67 24.68
N ALA A 912 -5.48 -17.86 24.32
CA ALA A 912 -4.84 -18.71 23.32
C ALA A 912 -5.85 -19.34 22.35
N THR A 913 -5.55 -19.35 21.06
CA THR A 913 -6.38 -19.94 20.01
C THR A 913 -5.56 -20.30 18.76
N GLY A 914 -6.09 -21.20 17.92
CA GLY A 914 -5.54 -21.56 16.61
C GLY A 914 -6.45 -21.16 15.44
N ASP A 915 -7.38 -20.24 15.71
CA ASP A 915 -8.35 -19.68 14.77
C ASP A 915 -8.93 -18.37 15.36
N ASN A 916 -9.30 -17.40 14.51
CA ASN A 916 -9.91 -16.13 14.94
C ASN A 916 -11.26 -16.40 15.64
N ARG A 917 -11.40 -16.00 16.91
CA ARG A 917 -12.59 -16.29 17.73
C ARG A 917 -13.23 -15.04 18.32
N THR A 918 -14.54 -15.13 18.52
CA THR A 918 -15.30 -14.09 19.22
C THR A 918 -15.37 -14.42 20.72
N LEU A 919 -15.10 -13.41 21.55
CA LEU A 919 -15.30 -13.43 23.00
C LEU A 919 -16.32 -12.35 23.38
N MET A 920 -17.28 -12.69 24.24
CA MET A 920 -18.27 -11.77 24.80
C MET A 920 -17.92 -11.49 26.26
N ILE A 921 -17.86 -10.21 26.64
CA ILE A 921 -17.47 -9.76 27.99
C ILE A 921 -18.58 -8.89 28.57
N SER A 922 -19.19 -9.32 29.68
CA SER A 922 -20.25 -8.57 30.37
C SER A 922 -19.80 -8.16 31.78
N ALA A 923 -19.76 -6.86 32.05
CA ALA A 923 -19.59 -6.32 33.39
C ALA A 923 -20.94 -6.22 34.11
N ASN A 924 -21.00 -6.69 35.36
CA ASN A 924 -22.14 -6.54 36.27
C ASN A 924 -23.50 -7.01 35.72
N GLY A 925 -23.50 -7.92 34.74
CA GLY A 925 -24.70 -8.40 34.04
C GLY A 925 -25.29 -7.40 33.03
N GLY A 926 -24.53 -6.38 32.64
CA GLY A 926 -24.87 -5.43 31.58
C GLY A 926 -24.75 -6.02 30.17
N ALA A 927 -25.00 -5.18 29.16
CA ALA A 927 -24.84 -5.57 27.76
C ALA A 927 -23.39 -6.05 27.51
N PRO A 928 -23.19 -7.18 26.80
CA PRO A 928 -21.86 -7.71 26.58
C PRO A 928 -21.13 -6.95 25.47
N VAL A 929 -19.89 -6.57 25.73
CA VAL A 929 -18.94 -6.13 24.72
C VAL A 929 -18.52 -7.35 23.88
N ARG A 930 -18.41 -7.18 22.56
CA ARG A 930 -17.95 -8.22 21.64
C ARG A 930 -16.51 -7.92 21.22
N ALA A 931 -15.58 -8.77 21.61
CA ALA A 931 -14.19 -8.71 21.18
C ALA A 931 -13.88 -9.76 20.11
N ILE A 932 -13.06 -9.41 19.11
CA ILE A 932 -12.40 -10.39 18.24
C ILE A 932 -10.99 -10.67 18.77
N CYS A 933 -10.78 -11.91 19.19
CA CYS A 933 -9.49 -12.48 19.55
C CYS A 933 -8.89 -13.17 18.32
N PHE A 934 -7.84 -12.58 17.76
CA PHE A 934 -7.15 -13.09 16.57
C PHE A 934 -6.30 -14.32 16.88
N ASP A 935 -5.96 -15.10 15.85
CA ASP A 935 -5.14 -16.30 15.95
C ASP A 935 -3.79 -16.04 16.67
N SER A 936 -3.55 -16.73 17.80
CA SER A 936 -2.29 -16.65 18.53
C SER A 936 -1.24 -17.64 17.99
N GLY A 937 -1.57 -18.36 16.92
CA GLY A 937 -0.75 -19.36 16.25
C GLY A 937 -0.93 -20.78 16.82
N SER A 938 -1.44 -20.90 18.06
CA SER A 938 -1.95 -22.16 18.61
C SER A 938 -2.66 -21.95 19.94
N PHE A 939 -3.46 -22.94 20.36
CA PHE A 939 -3.99 -23.06 21.73
C PHE A 939 -2.92 -23.16 22.83
N ASN A 940 -1.62 -23.17 22.50
CA ASN A 940 -0.52 -23.18 23.46
C ASN A 940 0.33 -21.89 23.42
N SER A 941 -0.03 -20.92 22.58
CA SER A 941 0.62 -19.61 22.45
C SER A 941 -0.31 -18.53 23.01
N VAL A 942 0.19 -17.69 23.92
CA VAL A 942 -0.60 -16.66 24.59
C VAL A 942 -0.47 -15.34 23.84
N GLU A 943 -1.61 -14.72 23.53
CA GLU A 943 -1.75 -13.36 23.00
C GLU A 943 -2.69 -12.55 23.89
N TYR A 944 -2.82 -11.24 23.62
CA TYR A 944 -3.77 -10.39 24.34
C TYR A 944 -4.59 -9.45 23.45
N LYS A 945 -5.85 -9.25 23.86
CA LYS A 945 -6.77 -8.28 23.26
C LYS A 945 -7.11 -7.19 24.27
N GLU A 946 -7.16 -5.96 23.79
CA GLU A 946 -7.60 -4.80 24.56
C GLU A 946 -9.08 -4.49 24.31
N VAL A 947 -9.81 -4.26 25.40
CA VAL A 947 -11.26 -4.00 25.41
C VAL A 947 -11.56 -2.94 26.46
N LEU A 948 -12.42 -1.97 26.14
CA LEU A 948 -12.90 -1.01 27.14
C LEU A 948 -14.18 -1.49 27.81
N ILE A 949 -14.25 -1.32 29.13
CA ILE A 949 -15.37 -1.85 29.93
C ILE A 949 -15.75 -0.91 31.08
N SER A 950 -17.05 -0.59 31.20
CA SER A 950 -17.56 0.30 32.24
C SER A 950 -17.74 -0.41 33.58
N LEU A 951 -17.06 0.05 34.62
CA LEU A 951 -17.15 -0.47 35.99
C LEU A 951 -17.72 0.56 36.98
N ASN A 952 -18.17 0.06 38.13
CA ASN A 952 -18.62 0.84 39.27
C ASN A 952 -17.53 0.88 40.36
N ALA A 953 -17.45 1.97 41.13
CA ALA A 953 -16.61 2.02 42.33
C ALA A 953 -17.00 0.91 43.33
N GLY A 954 -16.01 0.18 43.82
CA GLY A 954 -16.17 -1.04 44.61
C GLY A 954 -16.00 -2.32 43.78
N GLU A 955 -16.55 -3.42 44.29
CA GLU A 955 -16.50 -4.75 43.67
C GLU A 955 -17.38 -4.86 42.42
N ASN A 956 -16.83 -5.44 41.34
CA ASN A 956 -17.54 -5.73 40.10
C ASN A 956 -17.43 -7.21 39.72
N SER A 957 -18.39 -7.70 38.94
CA SER A 957 -18.27 -8.99 38.25
C SER A 957 -17.99 -8.83 36.76
N LEU A 958 -17.10 -9.67 36.22
CA LEU A 958 -16.77 -9.77 34.79
C LEU A 958 -17.04 -11.20 34.31
N ARG A 959 -17.94 -11.34 33.34
CA ARG A 959 -18.36 -12.63 32.77
C ARG A 959 -17.89 -12.76 31.32
N PHE A 960 -17.09 -13.79 31.04
CA PHE A 960 -16.44 -14.09 29.77
C PHE A 960 -17.08 -15.35 29.15
N PHE A 961 -17.65 -15.23 27.96
CA PHE A 961 -18.47 -16.28 27.34
C PHE A 961 -18.53 -16.13 25.80
N ASN A 962 -19.14 -17.09 25.12
CA ASN A 962 -19.66 -16.94 23.75
C ASN A 962 -20.85 -17.89 23.63
N SER A 963 -22.06 -17.43 23.28
CA SER A 963 -23.23 -18.31 23.26
C SER A 963 -23.44 -19.04 21.93
N ASP A 964 -22.86 -18.54 20.84
CA ASP A 964 -23.11 -19.01 19.47
C ASP A 964 -21.94 -19.84 18.90
N GLY A 965 -20.82 -19.92 19.62
CA GLY A 965 -19.65 -20.71 19.25
C GLY A 965 -18.68 -20.91 20.41
N TYR A 966 -17.49 -21.44 20.11
CA TYR A 966 -16.37 -21.45 21.05
C TYR A 966 -15.68 -20.08 21.10
N ALA A 967 -15.24 -19.70 22.29
CA ALA A 967 -14.33 -18.59 22.53
C ALA A 967 -12.87 -19.11 22.45
N PRO A 968 -11.83 -18.25 22.58
CA PRO A 968 -10.48 -18.75 22.82
C PRO A 968 -10.37 -19.42 24.20
N ASP A 969 -9.28 -20.16 24.43
CA ASP A 969 -8.87 -20.54 25.79
C ASP A 969 -8.38 -19.28 26.53
N LEU A 970 -8.63 -19.15 27.83
CA LEU A 970 -8.30 -17.96 28.63
C LEU A 970 -7.15 -18.25 29.60
N ASP A 971 -6.20 -17.32 29.70
CA ASP A 971 -5.02 -17.39 30.58
C ASP A 971 -5.24 -16.52 31.83
N TYR A 972 -5.13 -15.20 31.69
CA TYR A 972 -5.38 -14.23 32.75
C TYR A 972 -5.95 -12.92 32.21
N PHE A 973 -6.29 -12.01 33.13
CA PHE A 973 -6.83 -10.70 32.83
C PHE A 973 -6.03 -9.63 33.56
N GLU A 974 -5.87 -8.47 32.94
CA GLU A 974 -5.29 -7.28 33.57
C GLU A 974 -6.21 -6.09 33.39
N ILE A 975 -6.47 -5.35 34.48
CA ILE A 975 -7.29 -4.13 34.44
C ILE A 975 -6.51 -2.93 34.96
N ALA A 976 -6.58 -1.81 34.25
CA ALA A 976 -5.93 -0.56 34.65
C ALA A 976 -6.44 -0.09 36.03
N ALA A 977 -5.56 0.48 36.86
CA ALA A 977 -5.91 0.91 38.22
C ALA A 977 -6.74 2.22 38.26
N SER A 978 -6.80 2.96 37.16
CA SER A 978 -7.61 4.17 36.98
C SER A 978 -8.47 4.04 35.72
N PRO A 979 -9.65 4.68 35.66
CA PRO A 979 -10.41 4.75 34.43
C PRO A 979 -9.69 5.65 33.43
N ILE A 980 -10.04 5.52 32.16
CA ILE A 980 -9.67 6.47 31.11
C ILE A 980 -10.41 7.79 31.39
N ALA A 981 -9.74 8.91 31.06
CA ALA A 981 -10.15 10.28 31.40
C ALA A 981 -11.30 10.82 30.51
#